data_AF-A0A9W7SK09-F1
#
_entry.id   AF-A0A9W7SK09-F1
#
_cell.length_a   1.000
_cell.length_b   1.000
_cell.length_c   1.000
_cell.angle_alpha   90.00
_cell.angle_beta   90.00
_cell.angle_gamma   90.00
#
_symmetry.space_group_name_H-M   'P 1'
#
loop_
_entity.id
_entity.type
_entity.pdbx_description
1 polymer ?
#
loop_
_entity_poly.entity_id
_entity_poly.type
_entity_poly.pdbx_seq_one_letter_code
_entity_poly.pdbx_strand_id
1 'polypeptide(L)'
;MKFYAGLFKVNARMDWSQVQELALSFEPVMRRKWPEYLDEMRGIALGAGVDLADIVALNVRTEINFGLFSDGCTALAWRTERSSFLAQNWDWMEEQKQNLITMTIEQRGKPTIKMVTEAGIIGVCLNAIKVKGMDPTRMPCHLGLRLVLESESREDAVSKLEKYGVASSCHMLVADAVGAIGLEWSSVEVQKITANASNQIFHSNHYFVKHPGLQDINWLKDSDFRVRRIEELSRTCPEEPTMDDLVDKIFKDECNYPAAICRTQTPETGSATLFNIIMDLSKKYAKVSAQIEFDEPSCPQAGMAMLGGRLPKLRYHGPYVQNFICGICVGFSAGIYVALNLLGAGGGRASSAQMTQIVNATLCSVWFFSASFGGSILNLLGPGITMCIGVLCYVVYVGALWYFDAVGQLGYPIASGVIIGIGAGMVFVTSGYIQTSYPEEREKGLYITTQLNLEALGSVIGGIIPVIINRNSATTAGVPHSVYIAFISIMTCAGFSALLLLPPHKLRRDDGSIVAVDKARGPWEELRANLLVFTDWKLLLMVPAFLPAECFLVFTGSVNSYHNDLRARCLLAFMAQLLQIPCGLGLQVILDCKAWSRRKRGLIGLTAVVVPLVAAWLWQLIRVRDYNRHQTRTNPTDWSDGEFGWIFVLFMLTSISCNLWHYVVTYYIGALTNSPVKLAHYMGVFRGFMGAGEAICFGIDSLKIPFIDEAGGIFAFFLAGIFAFYYLGWFHIDDSNYFKDGEDWAIVPNHILQEKGIEGQPEEAFGAGSMQGQRLAEEEEEEEEEEEEEEEEEEEEEEEEEEEEEEEEEEEERVDDSLGSCLLFSQGWLAYYTTAA
;
A
#
# COMPACT_ATOMS: atom_id res chain seq x y z
N MET A 1 -37.21 -2.33 11.07
CA MET A 1 -37.83 -3.67 10.92
C MET A 1 -37.00 -4.65 10.09
N LYS A 2 -36.64 -4.33 8.82
CA LYS A 2 -35.88 -5.25 7.93
C LYS A 2 -34.65 -5.90 8.58
N PHE A 3 -33.81 -5.11 9.26
CA PHE A 3 -32.64 -5.59 10.01
C PHE A 3 -33.02 -6.65 11.06
N TYR A 4 -33.94 -6.31 11.97
CA TYR A 4 -34.40 -7.21 13.03
C TYR A 4 -35.09 -8.47 12.52
N ALA A 5 -35.88 -8.37 11.43
CA ALA A 5 -36.49 -9.54 10.81
C ALA A 5 -35.44 -10.54 10.31
N GLY A 6 -34.35 -10.06 9.70
CA GLY A 6 -33.22 -10.90 9.32
C GLY A 6 -32.53 -11.54 10.52
N LEU A 7 -32.29 -10.74 11.56
CA LEU A 7 -31.53 -11.17 12.74
C LEU A 7 -32.29 -12.21 13.59
N PHE A 8 -33.61 -12.04 13.80
CA PHE A 8 -34.43 -13.05 14.49
C PHE A 8 -34.55 -14.35 13.69
N LYS A 9 -34.61 -14.26 12.37
CA LYS A 9 -34.62 -15.45 11.50
C LYS A 9 -33.35 -16.28 11.65
N VAL A 10 -32.20 -15.63 11.79
CA VAL A 10 -30.90 -16.30 11.98
C VAL A 10 -30.76 -16.83 13.41
N ASN A 11 -31.03 -16.00 14.42
CA ASN A 11 -30.69 -16.30 15.81
C ASN A 11 -31.75 -17.12 16.55
N ALA A 12 -33.03 -16.82 16.31
CA ALA A 12 -34.17 -17.45 16.99
C ALA A 12 -34.91 -18.44 16.09
N ARG A 13 -34.59 -18.50 14.79
CA ARG A 13 -35.33 -19.27 13.77
C ARG A 13 -36.81 -18.89 13.70
N MET A 14 -37.11 -17.63 13.99
CA MET A 14 -38.47 -17.08 13.93
C MET A 14 -38.60 -16.13 12.74
N ASP A 15 -39.67 -16.26 11.98
CA ASP A 15 -40.05 -15.23 11.01
C ASP A 15 -40.67 -14.01 11.71
N TRP A 16 -40.86 -12.92 10.97
CA TRP A 16 -41.33 -11.67 11.56
C TRP A 16 -42.74 -11.79 12.15
N SER A 17 -43.64 -12.56 11.53
CA SER A 17 -44.98 -12.80 12.05
C SER A 17 -44.95 -13.53 13.41
N GLN A 18 -44.09 -14.53 13.55
CA GLN A 18 -43.89 -15.25 14.81
C GLN A 18 -43.29 -14.33 15.88
N VAL A 19 -42.37 -13.44 15.49
CA VAL A 19 -41.79 -12.43 16.39
C VAL A 19 -42.87 -11.45 16.87
N GLN A 20 -43.72 -10.95 15.98
CA GLN A 20 -44.84 -10.08 16.31
C GLN A 20 -45.84 -10.76 17.27
N GLU A 21 -46.19 -12.02 17.02
CA GLU A 21 -47.08 -12.80 17.88
C GLU A 21 -46.49 -12.95 19.30
N LEU A 22 -45.21 -13.31 19.39
CA LEU A 22 -44.52 -13.42 20.69
C LEU A 22 -44.39 -12.05 21.39
N ALA A 23 -44.07 -10.99 20.65
CA ALA A 23 -43.98 -9.64 21.19
C ALA A 23 -45.31 -9.20 21.83
N LEU A 24 -46.43 -9.51 21.17
CA LEU A 24 -47.76 -9.18 21.69
C LEU A 24 -48.13 -9.95 22.97
N SER A 25 -47.44 -11.04 23.32
CA SER A 25 -47.63 -11.70 24.61
C SER A 25 -47.25 -10.83 25.81
N PHE A 26 -46.39 -9.81 25.61
CA PHE A 26 -46.00 -8.85 26.65
C PHE A 26 -47.03 -7.72 26.81
N GLU A 27 -47.86 -7.49 25.79
CA GLU A 27 -48.81 -6.38 25.75
C GLU A 27 -49.80 -6.36 26.93
N PRO A 28 -50.41 -7.48 27.35
CA PRO A 28 -51.36 -7.46 28.48
C PRO A 28 -50.71 -7.06 29.81
N VAL A 29 -49.44 -7.42 30.00
CA VAL A 29 -48.67 -7.06 31.20
C VAL A 29 -48.29 -5.58 31.15
N MET A 30 -47.79 -5.11 30.00
CA MET A 30 -47.47 -3.69 29.78
C MET A 30 -48.70 -2.81 29.97
N ARG A 31 -49.84 -3.17 29.37
CA ARG A 31 -51.10 -2.43 29.51
C ARG A 31 -51.52 -2.29 30.98
N ARG A 32 -51.34 -3.34 31.77
CA ARG A 32 -51.76 -3.37 33.18
C ARG A 32 -50.77 -2.65 34.11
N LYS A 33 -49.47 -2.81 33.89
CA LYS A 33 -48.43 -2.32 34.82
C LYS A 33 -47.79 -1.00 34.38
N TRP A 34 -47.64 -0.78 33.07
CA TRP A 34 -46.92 0.36 32.47
C TRP A 34 -47.68 0.92 31.25
N PRO A 35 -48.95 1.32 31.42
CA PRO A 35 -49.80 1.76 30.30
C PRO A 35 -49.21 2.95 29.54
N GLU A 36 -48.52 3.87 30.22
CA GLU A 36 -47.92 5.06 29.59
C GLU A 36 -46.86 4.69 28.53
N TYR A 37 -46.01 3.69 28.80
CA TYR A 37 -45.00 3.24 27.84
C TYR A 37 -45.63 2.53 26.64
N LEU A 38 -46.72 1.80 26.87
CA LEU A 38 -47.46 1.16 25.79
C LEU A 38 -48.18 2.19 24.90
N ASP A 39 -48.72 3.26 25.48
CA ASP A 39 -49.34 4.35 24.74
C ASP A 39 -48.31 5.12 23.91
N GLU A 40 -47.09 5.32 24.42
CA GLU A 40 -45.99 5.87 23.63
C GLU A 40 -45.63 4.98 22.45
N MET A 41 -45.50 3.66 22.65
CA MET A 41 -45.25 2.71 21.55
C MET A 41 -46.37 2.71 20.51
N ARG A 42 -47.65 2.87 20.92
CA ARG A 42 -48.77 3.06 19.99
C ARG A 42 -48.62 4.34 19.18
N GLY A 43 -48.21 5.43 19.82
CA GLY A 43 -47.93 6.70 19.16
C GLY A 43 -46.82 6.57 18.11
N ILE A 44 -45.72 5.90 18.46
CA ILE A 44 -44.61 5.61 17.54
C ILE A 44 -45.09 4.76 16.36
N ALA A 45 -45.88 3.71 16.61
CA ALA A 45 -46.42 2.85 15.56
C ALA A 45 -47.31 3.63 14.58
N LEU A 46 -48.22 4.46 15.11
CA LEU A 46 -49.08 5.36 14.33
C LEU A 46 -48.26 6.35 13.49
N GLY A 47 -47.28 7.00 14.11
CA GLY A 47 -46.44 8.00 13.44
C GLY A 47 -45.54 7.40 12.36
N ALA A 48 -45.08 6.17 12.55
CA ALA A 48 -44.25 5.45 11.59
C ALA A 48 -45.05 4.68 10.52
N GLY A 49 -46.38 4.59 10.64
CA GLY A 49 -47.22 3.84 9.72
C GLY A 49 -47.01 2.32 9.78
N VAL A 50 -46.71 1.80 10.98
CA VAL A 50 -46.44 0.36 11.22
C VAL A 50 -47.36 -0.19 12.31
N ASP A 51 -47.38 -1.51 12.51
CA ASP A 51 -48.22 -2.13 13.53
C ASP A 51 -47.61 -1.96 14.93
N LEU A 52 -48.47 -1.90 15.96
CA LEU A 52 -48.01 -1.86 17.36
C LEU A 52 -47.08 -3.04 17.69
N ALA A 53 -47.37 -4.22 17.11
CA ALA A 53 -46.55 -5.41 17.31
C ALA A 53 -45.09 -5.21 16.86
N ASP A 54 -44.85 -4.42 15.82
CA ASP A 54 -43.51 -4.12 15.34
C ASP A 54 -42.70 -3.32 16.37
N ILE A 55 -43.33 -2.30 16.96
CA ILE A 55 -42.69 -1.45 17.96
C ILE A 55 -42.49 -2.19 19.28
N VAL A 56 -43.47 -2.99 19.70
CA VAL A 56 -43.32 -3.85 20.88
C VAL A 56 -42.17 -4.84 20.67
N ALA A 57 -42.06 -5.47 19.48
CA ALA A 57 -40.98 -6.40 19.16
C ALA A 57 -39.59 -5.76 19.28
N LEU A 58 -39.42 -4.51 18.86
CA LEU A 58 -38.15 -3.79 19.05
C LEU A 58 -37.81 -3.58 20.53
N ASN A 59 -38.80 -3.25 21.36
CA ASN A 59 -38.62 -2.91 22.77
C ASN A 59 -38.56 -4.13 23.70
N VAL A 60 -38.86 -5.33 23.20
CA VAL A 60 -38.72 -6.61 23.93
C VAL A 60 -37.77 -7.59 23.23
N ARG A 61 -36.87 -7.07 22.38
CA ARG A 61 -35.95 -7.87 21.58
C ARG A 61 -35.05 -8.79 22.41
N THR A 62 -34.63 -8.30 23.58
CA THR A 62 -33.75 -9.03 24.51
C THR A 62 -34.50 -10.21 25.11
N GLU A 63 -35.78 -10.02 25.43
CA GLU A 63 -36.67 -11.02 26.00
C GLU A 63 -37.08 -12.08 24.97
N ILE A 64 -37.41 -11.68 23.73
CA ILE A 64 -37.81 -12.59 22.64
C ILE A 64 -36.73 -13.65 22.38
N ASN A 65 -35.47 -13.25 22.41
CA ASN A 65 -34.38 -14.18 22.17
C ASN A 65 -33.93 -14.90 23.46
N PHE A 66 -34.69 -14.87 24.56
CA PHE A 66 -34.35 -15.50 25.85
C PHE A 66 -32.95 -15.12 26.39
N GLY A 67 -32.52 -13.87 26.20
CA GLY A 67 -31.16 -13.44 26.52
C GLY A 67 -30.08 -13.91 25.53
N LEU A 68 -30.45 -14.62 24.45
CA LEU A 68 -29.52 -15.04 23.39
C LEU A 68 -29.16 -13.90 22.43
N PHE A 69 -29.89 -12.77 22.50
CA PHE A 69 -29.61 -11.53 21.76
C PHE A 69 -28.61 -10.74 22.58
N SER A 70 -27.49 -10.31 21.98
CA SER A 70 -26.41 -9.76 22.80
C SER A 70 -25.60 -8.74 22.03
N ASP A 71 -25.64 -7.49 22.49
CA ASP A 71 -24.74 -6.43 22.07
C ASP A 71 -23.41 -6.56 22.81
N GLY A 72 -22.34 -6.04 22.22
CA GLY A 72 -21.05 -5.87 22.91
C GLY A 72 -21.04 -4.47 23.50
N CYS A 73 -20.68 -4.27 24.75
CA CYS A 73 -20.61 -2.93 25.33
C CYS A 73 -19.51 -2.87 26.38
N THR A 74 -18.84 -1.73 26.51
CA THR A 74 -17.91 -1.45 27.62
C THR A 74 -18.39 -0.19 28.33
N ALA A 75 -18.63 -0.26 29.64
CA ALA A 75 -19.19 0.83 30.43
C ALA A 75 -18.29 1.23 31.61
N LEU A 76 -18.32 2.51 31.94
CA LEU A 76 -17.58 3.16 33.01
C LEU A 76 -18.52 4.09 33.81
N ALA A 77 -18.44 4.02 35.13
CA ALA A 77 -18.86 5.12 35.98
C ALA A 77 -17.67 5.54 36.85
N TRP A 78 -17.44 6.85 37.00
CA TRP A 78 -16.34 7.38 37.80
C TRP A 78 -16.76 8.67 38.50
N ARG A 79 -16.83 8.63 39.83
CA ARG A 79 -17.04 9.81 40.67
C ARG A 79 -15.71 10.35 41.20
N THR A 80 -15.38 11.58 40.82
CA THR A 80 -14.19 12.30 41.32
C THR A 80 -14.60 13.24 42.46
N GLU A 81 -13.79 14.23 42.85
CA GLU A 81 -14.25 15.28 43.76
C GLU A 81 -15.22 16.23 43.02
N ARG A 82 -14.87 16.61 41.78
CA ARG A 82 -15.56 17.67 41.01
C ARG A 82 -16.60 17.19 40.00
N SER A 83 -16.47 15.98 39.48
CA SER A 83 -17.30 15.44 38.41
C SER A 83 -17.84 14.06 38.76
N SER A 84 -18.92 13.67 38.09
CA SER A 84 -19.50 12.32 38.15
C SER A 84 -19.76 11.87 36.72
N PHE A 85 -18.93 10.96 36.23
CA PHE A 85 -18.97 10.48 34.85
C PHE A 85 -19.75 9.17 34.73
N LEU A 86 -20.55 9.07 33.68
CA LEU A 86 -21.15 7.83 33.20
C LEU A 86 -20.88 7.73 31.70
N ALA A 87 -20.27 6.63 31.25
CA ALA A 87 -19.82 6.49 29.87
C ALA A 87 -19.93 5.07 29.34
N GLN A 88 -20.11 4.94 28.02
CA GLN A 88 -20.25 3.64 27.36
C GLN A 88 -19.80 3.70 25.89
N ASN A 89 -19.06 2.67 25.44
CA ASN A 89 -19.02 2.26 24.04
C ASN A 89 -20.13 1.24 23.80
N TRP A 90 -20.98 1.49 22.80
CA TRP A 90 -22.03 0.56 22.39
C TRP A 90 -21.65 -0.11 21.08
N ASP A 91 -21.44 -1.43 21.14
CA ASP A 91 -20.99 -2.27 20.03
C ASP A 91 -22.14 -3.12 19.47
N TRP A 92 -22.36 -2.97 18.16
CA TRP A 92 -23.43 -3.68 17.46
C TRP A 92 -23.06 -3.92 15.99
N MET A 93 -23.94 -4.57 15.24
CA MET A 93 -23.73 -4.79 13.80
C MET A 93 -23.78 -3.45 13.05
N GLU A 94 -22.77 -3.15 12.24
CA GLU A 94 -22.59 -1.91 11.48
C GLU A 94 -23.81 -1.50 10.66
N GLU A 95 -24.59 -2.47 10.16
CA GLU A 95 -25.84 -2.25 9.44
C GLU A 95 -26.86 -1.40 10.23
N GLN A 96 -26.76 -1.39 11.57
CA GLN A 96 -27.63 -0.63 12.45
C GLN A 96 -27.21 0.82 12.65
N LYS A 97 -25.99 1.20 12.25
CA LYS A 97 -25.46 2.57 12.40
C LYS A 97 -26.40 3.62 11.81
N GLN A 98 -26.98 3.32 10.65
CA GLN A 98 -27.96 4.20 9.96
C GLN A 98 -29.30 4.36 10.69
N ASN A 99 -29.59 3.49 11.66
CA ASN A 99 -30.85 3.47 12.41
C ASN A 99 -30.72 4.12 13.80
N LEU A 100 -29.55 4.66 14.13
CA LEU A 100 -29.31 5.41 15.37
C LEU A 100 -29.85 6.84 15.25
N ILE A 101 -30.54 7.29 16.28
CA ILE A 101 -31.12 8.63 16.39
C ILE A 101 -30.81 9.23 17.77
N THR A 102 -30.71 10.55 17.82
CA THR A 102 -30.75 11.30 19.07
C THR A 102 -32.16 11.83 19.28
N MET A 103 -32.71 11.70 20.48
CA MET A 103 -34.04 12.26 20.80
C MET A 103 -34.03 13.05 22.10
N THR A 104 -34.91 14.06 22.14
CA THR A 104 -35.29 14.76 23.37
C THR A 104 -36.76 14.46 23.65
N ILE A 105 -37.06 13.98 24.86
CA ILE A 105 -38.43 13.70 25.31
C ILE A 105 -38.76 14.67 26.44
N GLU A 106 -39.79 15.48 26.24
CA GLU A 106 -40.30 16.42 27.22
C GLU A 106 -41.64 15.94 27.77
N GLN A 107 -41.71 15.74 29.08
CA GLN A 107 -42.88 15.20 29.76
C GLN A 107 -43.26 16.13 30.92
N ARG A 108 -44.55 16.45 31.04
CA ARG A 108 -45.01 17.34 32.12
C ARG A 108 -44.83 16.66 33.48
N GLY A 109 -44.04 17.26 34.36
CA GLY A 109 -43.83 16.77 35.73
C GLY A 109 -42.88 15.57 35.83
N LYS A 110 -42.15 15.23 34.76
CA LYS A 110 -41.07 14.24 34.76
C LYS A 110 -39.78 14.90 34.22
N PRO A 111 -38.58 14.31 34.47
CA PRO A 111 -37.34 14.80 33.88
C PRO A 111 -37.39 14.85 32.35
N THR A 112 -36.78 15.87 31.75
CA THR A 112 -36.52 15.89 30.30
C THR A 112 -35.43 14.87 29.97
N ILE A 113 -35.71 13.97 29.04
CA ILE A 113 -34.79 12.90 28.64
C ILE A 113 -34.06 13.32 27.37
N LYS A 114 -32.73 13.17 27.35
CA LYS A 114 -31.91 13.26 26.14
C LYS A 114 -31.15 11.94 25.98
N MET A 115 -31.30 11.27 24.85
CA MET A 115 -30.69 9.95 24.66
C MET A 115 -30.32 9.67 23.20
N VAL A 116 -29.38 8.74 23.03
CA VAL A 116 -29.03 8.10 21.74
C VAL A 116 -29.73 6.75 21.71
N THR A 117 -30.56 6.46 20.72
CA THR A 117 -31.30 5.20 20.64
C THR A 117 -31.41 4.70 19.20
N GLU A 118 -31.86 3.47 19.05
CA GLU A 118 -32.29 2.96 17.75
C GLU A 118 -33.73 3.42 17.48
N ALA A 119 -34.02 3.79 16.24
CA ALA A 119 -35.35 4.26 15.85
C ALA A 119 -36.44 3.23 16.22
N GLY A 120 -37.38 3.64 17.07
CA GLY A 120 -38.46 2.81 17.60
C GLY A 120 -38.25 2.25 19.01
N ILE A 121 -37.10 2.48 19.65
CA ILE A 121 -36.79 2.02 21.02
C ILE A 121 -36.81 3.17 22.03
N ILE A 122 -37.45 2.95 23.18
CA ILE A 122 -37.75 4.00 24.17
C ILE A 122 -36.75 4.15 25.33
N GLY A 123 -35.67 3.35 25.40
CA GLY A 123 -34.63 3.44 26.44
C GLY A 123 -33.32 2.72 26.08
N VAL A 124 -32.17 3.19 26.57
CA VAL A 124 -30.80 2.75 26.20
C VAL A 124 -29.77 2.93 27.33
N CYS A 125 -28.49 2.56 27.10
CA CYS A 125 -27.38 2.39 28.08
C CYS A 125 -27.45 1.06 28.86
N LEU A 126 -27.37 -0.04 28.13
CA LEU A 126 -27.41 -1.42 28.63
C LEU A 126 -26.14 -2.14 28.22
N ASN A 127 -25.65 -3.08 29.03
CA ASN A 127 -24.78 -4.14 28.53
C ASN A 127 -25.57 -5.46 28.53
N ALA A 128 -25.76 -6.11 27.37
CA ALA A 128 -26.42 -7.41 27.35
C ALA A 128 -25.53 -8.51 27.94
N ILE A 129 -26.16 -9.42 28.72
CA ILE A 129 -25.53 -10.62 29.27
C ILE A 129 -26.35 -11.82 28.78
N LYS A 130 -25.67 -12.89 28.36
CA LYS A 130 -26.31 -14.06 27.76
C LYS A 130 -26.50 -15.18 28.77
N VAL A 131 -27.56 -15.08 29.56
CA VAL A 131 -27.97 -16.15 30.50
C VAL A 131 -29.38 -16.60 30.17
N LYS A 132 -29.59 -17.92 30.20
CA LYS A 132 -30.88 -18.51 29.88
C LYS A 132 -31.91 -18.18 30.97
N GLY A 133 -32.98 -17.51 30.59
CA GLY A 133 -34.12 -17.25 31.45
C GLY A 133 -34.87 -16.00 31.00
N MET A 134 -36.20 -16.04 31.07
CA MET A 134 -37.04 -14.87 30.82
C MET A 134 -38.33 -14.98 31.65
N ASP A 135 -38.68 -13.92 32.38
CA ASP A 135 -39.92 -13.82 33.15
C ASP A 135 -40.83 -12.72 32.53
N PRO A 136 -41.87 -13.09 31.77
CA PRO A 136 -42.71 -12.13 31.06
C PRO A 136 -43.60 -11.31 32.00
N THR A 137 -43.61 -11.62 33.31
CA THR A 137 -44.36 -10.85 34.31
C THR A 137 -43.57 -9.66 34.86
N ARG A 138 -42.25 -9.63 34.62
CA ARG A 138 -41.32 -8.56 35.02
C ARG A 138 -41.10 -7.55 33.89
N MET A 139 -40.37 -6.48 34.18
CA MET A 139 -40.16 -5.38 33.25
C MET A 139 -39.14 -5.73 32.15
N PRO A 140 -39.47 -5.58 30.85
CA PRO A 140 -38.49 -5.71 29.78
C PRO A 140 -37.31 -4.75 29.94
N CYS A 141 -36.12 -5.15 29.51
CA CYS A 141 -34.87 -4.43 29.77
C CYS A 141 -34.93 -2.96 29.31
N HIS A 142 -35.40 -2.70 28.09
CA HIS A 142 -35.49 -1.34 27.54
C HIS A 142 -36.53 -0.46 28.25
N LEU A 143 -37.59 -1.04 28.80
CA LEU A 143 -38.55 -0.31 29.65
C LEU A 143 -37.93 0.01 31.01
N GLY A 144 -37.07 -0.88 31.53
CA GLY A 144 -36.26 -0.62 32.72
C GLY A 144 -35.35 0.59 32.54
N LEU A 145 -34.66 0.68 31.40
CA LEU A 145 -33.83 1.85 31.06
C LEU A 145 -34.66 3.13 30.94
N ARG A 146 -35.85 3.06 30.34
CA ARG A 146 -36.76 4.21 30.30
C ARG A 146 -37.20 4.64 31.70
N LEU A 147 -37.50 3.69 32.58
CA LEU A 147 -37.84 3.98 33.97
C LEU A 147 -36.68 4.64 34.74
N VAL A 148 -35.44 4.24 34.46
CA VAL A 148 -34.25 4.89 35.03
C VAL A 148 -34.17 6.35 34.56
N LEU A 149 -34.37 6.61 33.26
CA LEU A 149 -34.33 7.96 32.69
C LEU A 149 -35.48 8.86 33.20
N GLU A 150 -36.61 8.28 33.62
CA GLU A 150 -37.73 9.02 34.24
C GLU A 150 -37.58 9.23 35.76
N SER A 151 -36.56 8.64 36.39
CA SER A 151 -36.39 8.72 37.85
C SER A 151 -35.61 9.96 38.27
N GLU A 152 -35.89 10.49 39.46
CA GLU A 152 -35.30 11.77 39.93
C GLU A 152 -33.91 11.60 40.56
N SER A 153 -33.56 10.38 40.97
CA SER A 153 -32.28 10.04 41.58
C SER A 153 -31.91 8.59 41.29
N ARG A 154 -30.63 8.24 41.51
CA ARG A 154 -30.16 6.86 41.41
C ARG A 154 -30.89 5.93 42.38
N GLU A 155 -31.14 6.38 43.61
CA GLU A 155 -31.85 5.58 44.62
C GLU A 155 -33.31 5.31 44.23
N ASP A 156 -34.00 6.31 43.69
CA ASP A 156 -35.37 6.18 43.19
C ASP A 156 -35.43 5.19 42.00
N ALA A 157 -34.49 5.31 41.06
CA ALA A 157 -34.36 4.38 39.93
C ALA A 157 -34.15 2.93 40.40
N VAL A 158 -33.20 2.71 41.31
CA VAL A 158 -32.90 1.38 41.87
C VAL A 158 -34.11 0.80 42.59
N SER A 159 -34.77 1.58 43.44
CA SER A 159 -35.94 1.12 44.21
C SER A 159 -37.10 0.71 43.29
N LYS A 160 -37.36 1.50 42.24
CA LYS A 160 -38.37 1.17 41.23
C LYS A 160 -38.02 -0.08 40.44
N LEU A 161 -36.77 -0.25 40.00
CA LEU A 161 -36.32 -1.45 39.30
C LEU A 161 -36.43 -2.70 40.20
N GLU A 162 -36.02 -2.63 41.46
CA GLU A 162 -36.15 -3.74 42.43
C GLU A 162 -37.61 -4.12 42.69
N LYS A 163 -38.51 -3.13 42.73
CA LYS A 163 -39.95 -3.36 42.89
C LYS A 163 -40.55 -4.13 41.71
N TYR A 164 -40.16 -3.81 40.48
CA TYR A 164 -40.72 -4.44 39.28
C TYR A 164 -40.00 -5.72 38.84
N GLY A 165 -38.69 -5.80 39.11
CA GLY A 165 -37.78 -6.78 38.54
C GLY A 165 -37.58 -6.58 37.03
N VAL A 166 -36.46 -7.09 36.51
CA VAL A 166 -36.18 -7.10 35.06
C VAL A 166 -36.42 -8.50 34.49
N ALA A 167 -36.97 -8.55 33.27
CA ALA A 167 -37.48 -9.76 32.64
C ALA A 167 -36.39 -10.68 32.10
N SER A 168 -35.21 -10.17 31.76
CA SER A 168 -34.12 -10.92 31.15
C SER A 168 -32.76 -10.50 31.73
N SER A 169 -31.71 -11.27 31.40
CA SER A 169 -30.36 -11.00 31.87
C SER A 169 -29.74 -9.78 31.19
N CYS A 170 -29.20 -8.85 31.99
CA CYS A 170 -28.48 -7.67 31.52
C CYS A 170 -27.73 -7.00 32.66
N HIS A 171 -26.84 -6.07 32.33
CA HIS A 171 -26.29 -5.13 33.30
C HIS A 171 -26.75 -3.71 32.99
N MET A 172 -27.23 -3.02 34.03
CA MET A 172 -27.61 -1.60 33.99
C MET A 172 -26.68 -0.80 34.91
N LEU A 173 -25.94 0.15 34.35
CA LEU A 173 -25.09 1.06 35.13
C LEU A 173 -25.86 2.36 35.38
N VAL A 174 -26.24 2.59 36.65
CA VAL A 174 -27.08 3.73 37.04
C VAL A 174 -26.27 4.70 37.88
N ALA A 175 -26.26 5.97 37.50
CA ALA A 175 -25.48 7.01 38.18
C ALA A 175 -26.23 8.35 38.25
N ASP A 176 -25.84 9.17 39.20
CA ASP A 176 -26.24 10.58 39.34
C ASP A 176 -25.02 11.44 39.75
N ALA A 177 -25.24 12.68 40.19
CA ALA A 177 -24.15 13.57 40.59
C ALA A 177 -23.41 13.13 41.86
N VAL A 178 -23.98 12.23 42.68
CA VAL A 178 -23.37 11.81 43.96
C VAL A 178 -22.69 10.44 43.88
N GLY A 179 -23.08 9.57 42.94
CA GLY A 179 -22.38 8.30 42.74
C GLY A 179 -23.03 7.39 41.70
N ALA A 180 -22.57 6.14 41.67
CA ALA A 180 -23.01 5.12 40.71
C ALA A 180 -23.25 3.77 41.38
N ILE A 181 -24.05 2.92 40.72
CA ILE A 181 -24.29 1.53 41.08
C ILE A 181 -24.48 0.69 39.82
N GLY A 182 -23.79 -0.45 39.75
CA GLY A 182 -24.03 -1.46 38.72
C GLY A 182 -25.10 -2.45 39.19
N LEU A 183 -26.04 -2.78 38.32
CA LEU A 183 -27.11 -3.75 38.58
C LEU A 183 -27.01 -4.89 37.57
N GLU A 184 -26.55 -6.06 38.01
CA GLU A 184 -26.60 -7.29 37.22
C GLU A 184 -27.95 -7.98 37.44
N TRP A 185 -28.79 -7.95 36.41
CA TRP A 185 -30.09 -8.58 36.42
C TRP A 185 -30.02 -9.98 35.83
N SER A 186 -30.81 -10.88 36.39
CA SER A 186 -31.29 -12.10 35.77
C SER A 186 -32.81 -12.06 35.70
N SER A 187 -33.44 -13.07 35.10
CA SER A 187 -34.90 -13.19 35.11
C SER A 187 -35.48 -13.45 36.51
N VAL A 188 -34.65 -13.68 37.54
CA VAL A 188 -35.11 -14.06 38.90
C VAL A 188 -34.64 -13.12 40.00
N GLU A 189 -33.46 -12.53 39.88
CA GLU A 189 -32.84 -11.69 40.93
C GLU A 189 -31.97 -10.56 40.34
N VAL A 190 -31.44 -9.71 41.23
CA VAL A 190 -30.44 -8.68 40.95
C VAL A 190 -29.25 -8.83 41.89
N GLN A 191 -28.04 -8.61 41.37
CA GLN A 191 -26.85 -8.41 42.16
C GLN A 191 -26.35 -6.97 41.97
N LYS A 192 -25.86 -6.36 43.05
CA LYS A 192 -25.41 -4.95 43.07
C LYS A 192 -23.89 -4.90 43.07
N ILE A 193 -23.33 -4.11 42.16
CA ILE A 193 -21.90 -3.80 42.07
C ILE A 193 -21.68 -2.40 42.61
N THR A 194 -20.86 -2.30 43.66
CA THR A 194 -20.45 -1.04 44.26
C THR A 194 -19.14 -0.56 43.66
N ALA A 195 -18.89 0.74 43.75
CA ALA A 195 -17.65 1.34 43.28
C ALA A 195 -16.42 0.80 44.04
N ASN A 196 -15.28 0.75 43.34
CA ASN A 196 -13.99 0.40 43.91
C ASN A 196 -13.44 1.53 44.81
N ALA A 197 -12.22 1.35 45.34
CA ALA A 197 -11.58 2.34 46.21
C ALA A 197 -11.35 3.72 45.57
N SER A 198 -11.35 3.79 44.23
CA SER A 198 -11.22 5.01 43.43
C SER A 198 -12.58 5.56 42.96
N ASN A 199 -13.69 5.08 43.54
CA ASN A 199 -15.06 5.44 43.17
C ASN A 199 -15.40 5.16 41.69
N GLN A 200 -14.86 4.06 41.15
CA GLN A 200 -15.11 3.61 39.78
C GLN A 200 -15.91 2.30 39.72
N ILE A 201 -16.75 2.14 38.69
CA ILE A 201 -17.41 0.88 38.32
C ILE A 201 -17.15 0.62 36.83
N PHE A 202 -16.75 -0.61 36.52
CA PHE A 202 -16.49 -1.07 35.15
C PHE A 202 -17.36 -2.28 34.85
N HIS A 203 -17.85 -2.39 33.62
CA HIS A 203 -18.60 -3.57 33.20
C HIS A 203 -18.57 -3.79 31.68
N SER A 204 -18.58 -5.05 31.26
CA SER A 204 -18.74 -5.47 29.86
C SER A 204 -19.97 -6.37 29.68
N ASN A 205 -19.86 -7.61 29.18
CA ASN A 205 -20.98 -8.46 28.77
C ASN A 205 -21.02 -9.83 29.45
N HIS A 206 -20.46 -9.94 30.66
CA HIS A 206 -20.48 -11.14 31.50
C HIS A 206 -20.95 -10.76 32.91
N TYR A 207 -21.45 -11.73 33.68
CA TYR A 207 -21.67 -11.55 35.11
C TYR A 207 -20.33 -11.48 35.84
N PHE A 208 -20.05 -10.32 36.42
CA PHE A 208 -18.91 -10.05 37.29
C PHE A 208 -19.12 -10.67 38.67
N VAL A 209 -20.36 -10.74 39.16
CA VAL A 209 -20.71 -11.33 40.46
C VAL A 209 -21.47 -12.64 40.31
N LYS A 210 -21.32 -13.53 41.29
CA LYS A 210 -21.92 -14.87 41.23
C LYS A 210 -23.42 -14.80 41.47
N HIS A 211 -24.19 -15.18 40.46
CA HIS A 211 -25.63 -15.43 40.55
C HIS A 211 -25.93 -16.89 40.94
N PRO A 212 -26.50 -17.18 42.13
CA PRO A 212 -26.77 -18.56 42.56
C PRO A 212 -27.71 -19.31 41.61
N GLY A 213 -27.29 -20.50 41.17
CA GLY A 213 -28.12 -21.37 40.32
C GLY A 213 -28.18 -20.97 38.85
N LEU A 214 -27.50 -19.90 38.45
CA LEU A 214 -27.37 -19.47 37.06
C LEU A 214 -25.93 -19.69 36.57
N GLN A 215 -25.79 -20.07 35.31
CA GLN A 215 -24.49 -20.23 34.66
C GLN A 215 -24.38 -19.24 33.52
N ASP A 216 -23.46 -18.29 33.66
CA ASP A 216 -23.02 -17.47 32.55
C ASP A 216 -22.10 -18.29 31.65
N ILE A 217 -22.40 -18.30 30.36
CA ILE A 217 -21.58 -18.98 29.35
C ILE A 217 -20.43 -18.10 28.86
N ASN A 218 -20.39 -16.83 29.27
CA ASN A 218 -19.42 -15.81 28.85
C ASN A 218 -19.20 -15.86 27.33
N TRP A 219 -20.30 -15.62 26.60
CA TRP A 219 -20.37 -15.84 25.16
C TRP A 219 -19.39 -14.94 24.38
N LEU A 220 -19.11 -13.73 24.89
CA LEU A 220 -18.05 -12.85 24.40
C LEU A 220 -16.78 -13.13 25.20
N LYS A 221 -15.88 -13.95 24.65
CA LYS A 221 -14.61 -14.29 25.32
C LYS A 221 -13.74 -13.07 25.65
N ASP A 222 -13.90 -11.96 24.90
CA ASP A 222 -13.20 -10.69 25.13
C ASP A 222 -13.79 -9.83 26.26
N SER A 223 -14.95 -10.22 26.81
CA SER A 223 -15.66 -9.50 27.86
C SER A 223 -14.81 -9.29 29.12
N ASP A 224 -14.13 -10.34 29.61
CA ASP A 224 -13.20 -10.26 30.76
C ASP A 224 -11.97 -9.41 30.45
N PHE A 225 -11.50 -9.45 29.20
CA PHE A 225 -10.36 -8.66 28.77
C PHE A 225 -10.71 -7.18 28.82
N ARG A 226 -11.85 -6.77 28.25
CA ARG A 226 -12.27 -5.36 28.21
C ARG A 226 -12.47 -4.76 29.60
N VAL A 227 -12.99 -5.53 30.57
CA VAL A 227 -13.12 -5.06 31.97
C VAL A 227 -11.77 -4.86 32.64
N ARG A 228 -10.84 -5.81 32.48
CA ARG A 228 -9.47 -5.62 33.00
C ARG A 228 -8.75 -4.46 32.32
N ARG A 229 -8.92 -4.32 31.02
CA ARG A 229 -8.28 -3.29 30.22
C ARG A 229 -8.78 -1.89 30.59
N ILE A 230 -10.09 -1.68 30.74
CA ILE A 230 -10.64 -0.39 31.14
C ILE A 230 -10.19 0.01 32.55
N GLU A 231 -10.08 -0.95 33.47
CA GLU A 231 -9.53 -0.71 34.81
C GLU A 231 -8.04 -0.30 34.73
N GLU A 232 -7.23 -0.98 33.92
CA GLU A 232 -5.81 -0.63 33.72
C GLU A 232 -5.65 0.78 33.14
N LEU A 233 -6.40 1.11 32.10
CA LEU A 233 -6.37 2.43 31.46
C LEU A 233 -6.82 3.54 32.41
N SER A 234 -7.81 3.26 33.26
CA SER A 234 -8.30 4.24 34.24
C SER A 234 -7.24 4.64 35.28
N ARG A 235 -6.23 3.79 35.52
CA ARG A 235 -5.07 4.12 36.38
C ARG A 235 -4.08 5.08 35.71
N THR A 236 -4.15 5.23 34.39
CA THR A 236 -3.31 6.17 33.61
C THR A 236 -3.93 7.55 33.45
N CYS A 237 -5.23 7.66 33.74
CA CYS A 237 -5.94 8.94 33.79
C CYS A 237 -5.53 9.75 35.03
N PRO A 238 -5.56 11.09 34.97
CA PRO A 238 -5.38 11.93 36.15
C PRO A 238 -6.50 11.67 37.18
N GLU A 239 -6.31 12.08 38.44
CA GLU A 239 -7.33 11.92 39.49
C GLU A 239 -8.65 12.65 39.18
N GLU A 240 -8.56 13.75 38.42
CA GLU A 240 -9.68 14.54 37.90
C GLU A 240 -9.67 14.51 36.37
N PRO A 241 -10.10 13.41 35.72
CA PRO A 241 -10.13 13.30 34.27
C PRO A 241 -11.16 14.24 33.65
N THR A 242 -10.83 14.76 32.47
CA THR A 242 -11.78 15.44 31.58
C THR A 242 -12.57 14.43 30.75
N MET A 243 -13.64 14.85 30.07
CA MET A 243 -14.31 13.97 29.11
C MET A 243 -13.38 13.52 27.99
N ASP A 244 -12.47 14.39 27.54
CA ASP A 244 -11.51 14.08 26.47
C ASP A 244 -10.47 13.06 26.95
N ASP A 245 -10.00 13.15 28.20
CA ASP A 245 -9.16 12.09 28.79
C ASP A 245 -9.85 10.72 28.75
N LEU A 246 -11.16 10.67 29.03
CA LEU A 246 -11.91 9.42 28.98
C LEU A 246 -12.09 8.91 27.54
N VAL A 247 -12.31 9.79 26.55
CA VAL A 247 -12.35 9.38 25.14
C VAL A 247 -11.00 8.81 24.73
N ASP A 248 -9.94 9.60 24.87
CA ASP A 248 -8.65 9.32 24.24
C ASP A 248 -7.88 8.20 24.94
N LYS A 249 -7.95 8.12 26.28
CA LYS A 249 -7.20 7.11 27.04
C LYS A 249 -7.98 5.82 27.29
N ILE A 250 -9.32 5.85 27.21
CA ILE A 250 -10.15 4.69 27.56
C ILE A 250 -10.97 4.21 26.37
N PHE A 251 -11.87 5.04 25.85
CA PHE A 251 -12.88 4.57 24.90
C PHE A 251 -12.38 4.43 23.46
N LYS A 252 -11.22 5.01 23.13
CA LYS A 252 -10.46 4.77 21.90
C LYS A 252 -9.49 3.58 21.97
N ASP A 253 -9.39 2.87 23.10
CA ASP A 253 -8.41 1.77 23.23
C ASP A 253 -8.68 0.63 22.24
N GLU A 254 -7.64 0.31 21.47
CA GLU A 254 -7.64 -0.75 20.46
C GLU A 254 -6.86 -2.01 20.89
N CYS A 255 -6.46 -2.08 22.16
CA CYS A 255 -5.77 -3.26 22.66
C CYS A 255 -6.71 -4.47 22.59
N ASN A 256 -6.22 -5.58 22.02
CA ASN A 256 -7.02 -6.76 21.64
C ASN A 256 -7.91 -6.58 20.39
N TYR A 257 -7.53 -5.69 19.45
CA TYR A 257 -8.14 -5.60 18.13
C TYR A 257 -8.27 -7.00 17.46
N PRO A 258 -9.40 -7.33 16.82
CA PRO A 258 -10.60 -6.50 16.59
C PRO A 258 -11.60 -6.46 17.77
N ALA A 259 -11.33 -7.17 18.86
CA ALA A 259 -12.18 -7.33 20.04
C ALA A 259 -11.77 -6.42 21.22
N ALA A 260 -11.30 -5.21 20.90
CA ALA A 260 -10.88 -4.19 21.86
C ALA A 260 -12.07 -3.44 22.50
N ILE A 261 -11.80 -2.46 23.37
CA ILE A 261 -12.82 -1.56 23.93
C ILE A 261 -13.45 -0.71 22.81
N CYS A 262 -12.62 -0.18 21.91
CA CYS A 262 -13.05 0.33 20.61
C CYS A 262 -13.11 -0.85 19.63
N ARG A 263 -14.29 -1.46 19.52
CA ARG A 263 -14.50 -2.72 18.79
C ARG A 263 -14.62 -2.48 17.29
N THR A 264 -14.06 -3.37 16.48
CA THR A 264 -14.22 -3.35 15.02
C THR A 264 -14.95 -4.60 14.52
N GLN A 265 -15.87 -4.43 13.57
CA GLN A 265 -16.59 -5.54 12.98
C GLN A 265 -15.69 -6.30 12.00
N THR A 266 -15.55 -7.59 12.29
CA THR A 266 -14.87 -8.60 11.47
C THR A 266 -15.76 -9.84 11.39
N PRO A 267 -15.50 -10.79 10.47
CA PRO A 267 -16.20 -12.07 10.47
C PRO A 267 -16.15 -12.80 11.83
N GLU A 268 -15.08 -12.59 12.62
CA GLU A 268 -14.88 -13.19 13.94
C GLU A 268 -15.65 -12.47 15.05
N THR A 269 -15.66 -11.13 15.07
CA THR A 269 -16.29 -10.34 16.15
C THR A 269 -17.77 -10.06 15.92
N GLY A 270 -18.22 -10.02 14.67
CA GLY A 270 -19.61 -9.78 14.27
C GLY A 270 -20.22 -8.43 14.65
N SER A 271 -19.46 -7.51 15.26
CA SER A 271 -19.92 -6.22 15.79
C SER A 271 -18.79 -5.18 15.87
N ALA A 272 -19.14 -3.90 15.78
CA ALA A 272 -18.25 -2.74 15.92
C ALA A 272 -18.83 -1.73 16.92
N THR A 273 -18.00 -0.90 17.55
CA THR A 273 -18.45 0.26 18.32
C THR A 273 -19.16 1.24 17.39
N LEU A 274 -20.46 1.45 17.57
CA LEU A 274 -21.26 2.32 16.69
C LEU A 274 -21.34 3.75 17.21
N PHE A 275 -21.33 3.92 18.54
CA PHE A 275 -21.20 5.23 19.19
C PHE A 275 -20.54 5.11 20.56
N ASN A 276 -19.94 6.21 20.99
CA ASN A 276 -19.53 6.46 22.36
C ASN A 276 -20.40 7.57 22.98
N ILE A 277 -20.75 7.41 24.25
CA ILE A 277 -21.39 8.46 25.04
C ILE A 277 -20.64 8.65 26.35
N ILE A 278 -20.36 9.91 26.71
CA ILE A 278 -19.76 10.31 27.99
C ILE A 278 -20.61 11.41 28.59
N MET A 279 -21.11 11.18 29.80
CA MET A 279 -22.00 12.09 30.53
C MET A 279 -21.28 12.60 31.78
N ASP A 280 -21.21 13.92 31.96
CA ASP A 280 -20.84 14.55 33.24
C ASP A 280 -22.15 14.95 33.93
N LEU A 281 -22.56 14.11 34.87
CA LEU A 281 -23.83 14.21 35.60
C LEU A 281 -23.82 15.38 36.58
N SER A 282 -22.64 15.88 36.97
CA SER A 282 -22.52 17.08 37.80
C SER A 282 -22.80 18.34 36.97
N LYS A 283 -22.34 18.35 35.71
CA LYS A 283 -22.56 19.47 34.78
C LYS A 283 -23.83 19.35 33.93
N LYS A 284 -24.51 18.20 33.98
CA LYS A 284 -25.68 17.87 33.13
C LYS A 284 -25.36 18.02 31.63
N TYR A 285 -24.17 17.57 31.24
CA TYR A 285 -23.67 17.63 29.87
C TYR A 285 -23.30 16.23 29.38
N ALA A 286 -23.56 15.94 28.11
CA ALA A 286 -23.21 14.68 27.48
C ALA A 286 -22.52 14.93 26.14
N LYS A 287 -21.37 14.30 25.93
CA LYS A 287 -20.66 14.23 24.65
C LYS A 287 -21.00 12.90 24.00
N VAL A 288 -21.45 12.94 22.74
CA VAL A 288 -21.76 11.76 21.94
C VAL A 288 -20.89 11.78 20.70
N SER A 289 -20.17 10.70 20.45
CA SER A 289 -19.35 10.51 19.26
C SER A 289 -19.93 9.37 18.43
N ALA A 290 -20.53 9.71 17.28
CA ALA A 290 -20.94 8.74 16.28
C ALA A 290 -19.79 8.63 15.27
N GLN A 291 -19.13 7.47 15.20
CA GLN A 291 -17.79 7.27 14.63
C GLN A 291 -16.68 7.67 15.62
N ILE A 292 -16.13 6.67 16.31
CA ILE A 292 -14.77 6.80 16.82
C ILE A 292 -13.89 6.63 15.58
N GLU A 293 -13.35 7.73 15.06
CA GLU A 293 -12.34 7.67 14.00
C GLU A 293 -11.14 6.88 14.53
N PHE A 294 -10.66 5.95 13.70
CA PHE A 294 -9.52 5.08 14.00
C PHE A 294 -8.24 5.91 13.94
N ASP A 295 -7.72 6.35 15.08
CA ASP A 295 -6.30 6.64 15.21
C ASP A 295 -5.54 5.30 15.10
N GLU A 296 -4.41 5.23 14.37
CA GLU A 296 -3.67 3.96 14.20
C GLU A 296 -3.36 3.28 15.56
N PRO A 297 -3.46 1.93 15.65
CA PRO A 297 -3.34 1.22 16.92
C PRO A 297 -1.98 1.47 17.59
N SER A 298 -2.02 2.06 18.78
CA SER A 298 -0.85 2.38 19.62
C SER A 298 -0.25 1.17 20.35
N CYS A 299 -0.76 -0.05 20.16
CA CYS A 299 -0.28 -1.25 20.86
C CYS A 299 0.43 -2.25 19.91
N PRO A 300 1.71 -2.59 20.15
CA PRO A 300 2.43 -3.59 19.37
C PRO A 300 1.94 -5.00 19.71
N GLN A 301 1.26 -5.69 18.78
CA GLN A 301 0.99 -7.12 18.93
C GLN A 301 2.13 -7.96 18.35
N ALA A 302 2.83 -8.65 19.26
CA ALA A 302 3.69 -9.76 18.96
C ALA A 302 2.83 -11.00 18.65
N GLY A 303 3.00 -11.57 17.45
CA GLY A 303 2.68 -12.97 17.16
C GLY A 303 1.47 -13.22 16.25
N MET A 304 1.76 -13.69 15.03
CA MET A 304 0.90 -14.58 14.23
C MET A 304 -0.35 -14.02 13.51
N ALA A 305 -0.35 -12.76 13.08
CA ALA A 305 -1.29 -12.26 12.07
C ALA A 305 -0.58 -11.85 10.75
N MET A 306 0.14 -12.79 10.12
CA MET A 306 1.02 -12.50 8.97
C MET A 306 0.42 -12.82 7.58
N LEU A 307 -0.91 -13.04 7.47
CA LEU A 307 -1.56 -13.36 6.18
C LEU A 307 -2.92 -12.66 5.95
N GLY A 308 -3.36 -11.77 6.85
CA GLY A 308 -4.70 -11.19 6.85
C GLY A 308 -4.75 -9.69 6.57
N GLY A 309 -3.93 -9.17 5.66
CA GLY A 309 -4.09 -7.77 5.21
C GLY A 309 -5.49 -7.58 4.61
N ARG A 310 -6.24 -6.55 5.06
CA ARG A 310 -7.47 -6.12 4.38
C ARG A 310 -7.10 -5.83 2.93
N LEU A 311 -7.69 -6.57 1.99
CA LEU A 311 -7.59 -6.22 0.57
C LEU A 311 -8.08 -4.76 0.40
N PRO A 312 -7.35 -3.91 -0.34
CA PRO A 312 -7.78 -2.53 -0.58
C PRO A 312 -9.19 -2.51 -1.18
N LYS A 313 -10.00 -1.49 -0.83
CA LYS A 313 -11.36 -1.37 -1.35
C LYS A 313 -11.31 -1.30 -2.88
N LEU A 314 -11.97 -2.23 -3.56
CA LEU A 314 -11.98 -2.30 -5.02
C LEU A 314 -12.84 -1.16 -5.60
N ARG A 315 -12.22 0.00 -5.81
CA ARG A 315 -12.81 1.18 -6.44
C ARG A 315 -12.01 1.56 -7.68
N TYR A 316 -12.69 1.78 -8.81
CA TYR A 316 -12.05 2.16 -10.06
C TYR A 316 -11.17 3.42 -9.93
N HIS A 317 -11.64 4.44 -9.20
CA HIS A 317 -10.89 5.66 -8.89
C HIS A 317 -9.84 5.49 -7.76
N GLY A 318 -9.68 4.27 -7.25
CA GLY A 318 -8.72 3.95 -6.19
C GLY A 318 -7.33 3.63 -6.78
N PRO A 319 -6.23 4.05 -6.15
CA PRO A 319 -4.89 3.90 -6.75
C PRO A 319 -4.46 2.42 -6.86
N TYR A 320 -4.93 1.55 -5.94
CA TYR A 320 -4.66 0.12 -6.00
C TYR A 320 -5.28 -0.57 -7.23
N VAL A 321 -6.54 -0.25 -7.59
CA VAL A 321 -7.18 -0.84 -8.78
C VAL A 321 -6.46 -0.39 -10.05
N GLN A 322 -5.99 0.85 -10.08
CA GLN A 322 -5.19 1.38 -11.20
C GLN A 322 -3.84 0.66 -11.30
N ASN A 323 -3.18 0.42 -10.17
CA ASN A 323 -1.97 -0.40 -10.12
C ASN A 323 -2.20 -1.84 -10.59
N PHE A 324 -3.35 -2.43 -10.26
CA PHE A 324 -3.73 -3.77 -10.70
C PHE A 324 -4.00 -3.83 -12.21
N ILE A 325 -4.71 -2.85 -12.78
CA ILE A 325 -4.93 -2.72 -14.24
C ILE A 325 -3.58 -2.58 -14.94
N CYS A 326 -2.70 -1.72 -14.43
CA CYS A 326 -1.34 -1.56 -14.94
C CYS A 326 -0.56 -2.89 -14.93
N GLY A 327 -0.60 -3.62 -13.82
CA GLY A 327 0.03 -4.94 -13.70
C GLY A 327 -0.53 -5.98 -14.68
N ILE A 328 -1.83 -5.95 -15.00
CA ILE A 328 -2.41 -6.80 -16.06
C ILE A 328 -1.81 -6.45 -17.42
N CYS A 329 -1.68 -5.16 -17.75
CA CYS A 329 -1.06 -4.71 -19.00
C CYS A 329 0.39 -5.20 -19.10
N VAL A 330 1.18 -5.06 -18.03
CA VAL A 330 2.57 -5.54 -17.97
C VAL A 330 2.63 -7.07 -18.07
N GLY A 331 1.82 -7.81 -17.31
CA GLY A 331 1.78 -9.27 -17.36
C GLY A 331 1.45 -9.84 -18.72
N PHE A 332 0.44 -9.30 -19.39
CA PHE A 332 0.07 -9.75 -20.73
C PHE A 332 0.92 -9.18 -21.86
N SER A 333 1.90 -8.32 -21.57
CA SER A 333 2.90 -7.85 -22.54
C SER A 333 4.29 -8.37 -22.20
N ALA A 334 5.00 -7.69 -21.30
CA ALA A 334 6.33 -8.04 -20.80
C ALA A 334 6.39 -9.47 -20.23
N GLY A 335 5.39 -9.90 -19.46
CA GLY A 335 5.36 -11.27 -18.92
C GLY A 335 5.36 -12.34 -20.03
N ILE A 336 4.57 -12.15 -21.09
CA ILE A 336 4.59 -13.05 -22.25
C ILE A 336 5.91 -12.92 -23.04
N TYR A 337 6.49 -11.73 -23.14
CA TYR A 337 7.82 -11.53 -23.72
C TYR A 337 8.89 -12.32 -22.96
N VAL A 338 8.90 -12.27 -21.63
CA VAL A 338 9.81 -13.03 -20.78
C VAL A 338 9.62 -14.54 -21.02
N ALA A 339 8.36 -15.00 -21.11
CA ALA A 339 8.11 -16.40 -21.48
C ALA A 339 8.74 -16.74 -22.84
N LEU A 340 8.51 -15.94 -23.89
CA LEU A 340 9.08 -16.18 -25.21
C LEU A 340 10.62 -16.24 -25.19
N ASN A 341 11.28 -15.37 -24.41
CA ASN A 341 12.73 -15.35 -24.31
C ASN A 341 13.31 -16.52 -23.51
N LEU A 342 12.69 -16.89 -22.38
CA LEU A 342 13.13 -18.04 -21.59
C LEU A 342 12.94 -19.37 -22.33
N LEU A 343 12.02 -19.41 -23.29
CA LEU A 343 11.85 -20.54 -24.20
C LEU A 343 12.94 -20.62 -25.28
N GLY A 344 13.74 -19.57 -25.42
CA GLY A 344 14.67 -19.39 -26.53
C GLY A 344 13.94 -19.25 -27.86
N ALA A 345 12.78 -18.59 -27.88
CA ALA A 345 11.94 -18.47 -29.06
C ALA A 345 12.65 -17.77 -30.21
N GLY A 346 13.18 -18.57 -31.13
CA GLY A 346 12.81 -18.52 -32.52
C GLY A 346 12.51 -19.95 -33.00
N GLY A 347 11.33 -20.14 -33.56
CA GLY A 347 10.78 -21.46 -33.88
C GLY A 347 11.65 -22.23 -34.88
N GLY A 348 11.96 -23.48 -34.52
CA GLY A 348 12.28 -24.59 -35.42
C GLY A 348 13.54 -24.51 -36.29
N ARG A 349 14.11 -23.33 -36.55
CA ARG A 349 15.24 -23.11 -37.46
C ARG A 349 16.54 -22.96 -36.68
N ALA A 350 17.64 -23.46 -37.25
CA ALA A 350 18.97 -23.38 -36.62
C ALA A 350 19.46 -21.93 -36.41
N SER A 351 19.01 -20.98 -37.24
CA SER A 351 19.37 -19.55 -37.16
C SER A 351 18.53 -18.73 -36.17
N SER A 352 17.52 -19.35 -35.57
CA SER A 352 16.58 -18.67 -34.67
C SER A 352 17.25 -18.08 -33.44
N ALA A 353 18.18 -18.81 -32.83
CA ALA A 353 18.92 -18.31 -31.67
C ALA A 353 19.70 -17.03 -32.02
N GLN A 354 20.34 -16.98 -33.19
CA GLN A 354 21.08 -15.78 -33.63
C GLN A 354 20.13 -14.59 -33.91
N MET A 355 18.96 -14.85 -34.52
CA MET A 355 17.95 -13.82 -34.75
C MET A 355 17.48 -13.20 -33.42
N THR A 356 17.06 -14.04 -32.46
CA THR A 356 16.57 -13.58 -31.15
C THR A 356 17.62 -12.74 -30.43
N GLN A 357 18.89 -13.14 -30.49
CA GLN A 357 20.02 -12.40 -29.90
C GLN A 357 20.18 -11.01 -30.52
N ILE A 358 20.16 -10.89 -31.85
CA ILE A 358 20.27 -9.59 -32.55
C ILE A 358 19.08 -8.69 -32.21
N VAL A 359 17.86 -9.25 -32.24
CA VAL A 359 16.64 -8.46 -32.00
C VAL A 359 16.57 -7.98 -30.57
N ASN A 360 16.91 -8.82 -29.59
CA ASN A 360 16.93 -8.42 -28.18
C ASN A 360 18.05 -7.43 -27.88
N ALA A 361 19.25 -7.60 -28.43
CA ALA A 361 20.31 -6.61 -28.28
C ALA A 361 19.90 -5.24 -28.84
N THR A 362 19.22 -5.23 -30.00
CA THR A 362 18.66 -4.00 -30.61
C THR A 362 17.58 -3.39 -29.72
N LEU A 363 16.65 -4.21 -29.23
CA LEU A 363 15.60 -3.81 -28.30
C LEU A 363 16.18 -3.15 -27.06
N CYS A 364 17.11 -3.81 -26.38
CA CYS A 364 17.68 -3.36 -25.11
C CYS A 364 18.45 -2.04 -25.28
N SER A 365 19.16 -1.88 -26.40
CA SER A 365 19.88 -0.65 -26.73
C SER A 365 18.92 0.53 -26.94
N VAL A 366 17.79 0.31 -27.63
CA VAL A 366 16.77 1.34 -27.82
C VAL A 366 16.00 1.59 -26.53
N TRP A 367 15.77 0.56 -25.72
CA TRP A 367 15.09 0.64 -24.43
C TRP A 367 15.85 1.51 -23.43
N PHE A 368 17.19 1.45 -23.41
CA PHE A 368 18.01 2.35 -22.58
C PHE A 368 17.63 3.82 -22.80
N PHE A 369 17.60 4.28 -24.05
CA PHE A 369 17.24 5.65 -24.38
C PHE A 369 15.75 5.91 -24.15
N SER A 370 14.86 5.05 -24.65
CA SER A 370 13.42 5.28 -24.57
C SER A 370 12.89 5.30 -23.13
N ALA A 371 13.44 4.49 -22.23
CA ALA A 371 13.09 4.51 -20.81
C ALA A 371 13.68 5.74 -20.11
N SER A 372 14.94 6.09 -20.41
CA SER A 372 15.57 7.28 -19.83
C SER A 372 14.79 8.55 -20.15
N PHE A 373 14.14 8.66 -21.32
CA PHE A 373 13.28 9.79 -21.69
C PHE A 373 11.78 9.52 -21.57
N GLY A 374 11.39 8.35 -21.03
CA GLY A 374 9.99 7.92 -21.00
C GLY A 374 9.12 8.74 -20.06
N GLY A 375 9.71 9.39 -19.04
CA GLY A 375 9.00 10.24 -18.09
C GLY A 375 8.35 11.45 -18.78
N SER A 376 9.06 12.07 -19.72
CA SER A 376 8.56 13.20 -20.50
C SER A 376 7.35 12.80 -21.35
N ILE A 377 7.39 11.62 -21.98
CA ILE A 377 6.26 11.08 -22.76
C ILE A 377 5.06 10.79 -21.87
N LEU A 378 5.31 10.17 -20.71
CA LEU A 378 4.28 9.85 -19.72
C LEU A 378 3.56 11.10 -19.23
N ASN A 379 4.30 12.16 -18.93
CA ASN A 379 3.74 13.43 -18.44
C ASN A 379 2.94 14.15 -19.54
N LEU A 380 3.37 14.05 -20.82
CA LEU A 380 2.66 14.66 -21.95
C LEU A 380 1.37 13.94 -22.33
N LEU A 381 1.40 12.60 -22.44
CA LEU A 381 0.27 11.81 -22.96
C LEU A 381 -0.61 11.21 -21.86
N GLY A 382 -0.13 11.20 -20.62
CA GLY A 382 -0.74 10.51 -19.50
C GLY A 382 -0.53 8.98 -19.51
N PRO A 383 -0.82 8.30 -18.39
CA PRO A 383 -0.51 6.88 -18.22
C PRO A 383 -1.28 5.94 -19.16
N GLY A 384 -2.56 6.23 -19.45
CA GLY A 384 -3.39 5.32 -20.26
C GLY A 384 -2.98 5.22 -21.73
N ILE A 385 -2.74 6.36 -22.38
CA ILE A 385 -2.32 6.41 -23.78
C ILE A 385 -0.89 5.87 -23.92
N THR A 386 0.01 6.29 -23.04
CA THR A 386 1.42 5.85 -23.04
C THR A 386 1.51 4.33 -22.90
N MET A 387 0.81 3.75 -21.93
CA MET A 387 0.77 2.30 -21.74
C MET A 387 0.12 1.57 -22.93
N CYS A 388 -0.96 2.10 -23.51
CA CYS A 388 -1.62 1.49 -24.67
C CYS A 388 -0.67 1.37 -25.87
N ILE A 389 -0.03 2.48 -26.25
CA ILE A 389 0.95 2.50 -27.36
C ILE A 389 2.11 1.55 -27.06
N GLY A 390 2.64 1.60 -25.84
CA GLY A 390 3.73 0.73 -25.41
C GLY A 390 3.40 -0.76 -25.54
N VAL A 391 2.24 -1.20 -25.04
CA VAL A 391 1.81 -2.60 -25.13
C VAL A 391 1.57 -3.05 -26.59
N LEU A 392 1.03 -2.19 -27.45
CA LEU A 392 0.83 -2.53 -28.86
C LEU A 392 2.16 -2.77 -29.61
N CYS A 393 3.27 -2.19 -29.16
CA CYS A 393 4.59 -2.49 -29.73
C CYS A 393 5.02 -3.95 -29.48
N TYR A 394 4.59 -4.57 -28.37
CA TYR A 394 4.85 -5.99 -28.12
C TYR A 394 4.10 -6.89 -29.10
N VAL A 395 2.92 -6.48 -29.57
CA VAL A 395 2.17 -7.21 -30.61
C VAL A 395 2.98 -7.28 -31.90
N VAL A 396 3.63 -6.17 -32.28
CA VAL A 396 4.48 -6.10 -33.48
C VAL A 396 5.66 -7.07 -33.36
N TYR A 397 6.30 -7.12 -32.19
CA TYR A 397 7.39 -8.06 -31.91
C TYR A 397 6.95 -9.52 -32.07
N VAL A 398 5.84 -9.92 -31.43
CA VAL A 398 5.33 -11.30 -31.56
C VAL A 398 4.95 -11.63 -33.01
N GLY A 399 4.37 -10.67 -33.73
CA GLY A 399 4.09 -10.79 -35.16
C GLY A 399 5.36 -10.97 -36.01
N ALA A 400 6.47 -10.33 -35.63
CA ALA A 400 7.75 -10.45 -36.32
C ALA A 400 8.42 -11.81 -36.08
N LEU A 401 8.31 -12.37 -34.87
CA LEU A 401 8.75 -13.73 -34.57
C LEU A 401 7.97 -14.75 -35.42
N TRP A 402 6.64 -14.59 -35.51
CA TRP A 402 5.80 -15.44 -36.36
C TRP A 402 6.19 -15.34 -37.84
N TYR A 403 6.40 -14.12 -38.33
CA TYR A 403 6.88 -13.90 -39.70
C TYR A 403 8.23 -14.58 -39.96
N PHE A 404 9.19 -14.48 -39.02
CA PHE A 404 10.49 -15.11 -39.17
C PHE A 404 10.39 -16.63 -39.20
N ASP A 405 9.55 -17.23 -38.35
CA ASP A 405 9.32 -18.67 -38.35
C ASP A 405 8.78 -19.15 -39.72
N ALA A 406 7.85 -18.40 -40.30
CA ALA A 406 7.27 -18.69 -41.61
C ALA A 406 8.22 -18.44 -42.80
N VAL A 407 8.90 -17.29 -42.83
CA VAL A 407 9.62 -16.79 -44.02
C VAL A 407 11.14 -16.87 -43.87
N GLY A 408 11.68 -16.69 -42.66
CA GLY A 408 13.11 -16.74 -42.36
C GLY A 408 13.91 -15.47 -42.66
N GLN A 409 13.25 -14.35 -42.90
CA GLN A 409 13.89 -13.08 -43.25
C GLN A 409 14.05 -12.17 -42.02
N LEU A 410 15.24 -11.60 -41.85
CA LEU A 410 15.62 -10.85 -40.63
C LEU A 410 15.13 -9.39 -40.58
N GLY A 411 14.73 -8.80 -41.72
CA GLY A 411 14.38 -7.38 -41.79
C GLY A 411 13.26 -6.96 -40.84
N TYR A 412 12.14 -7.69 -40.82
CA TYR A 412 11.02 -7.39 -39.93
C TYR A 412 11.35 -7.63 -38.44
N PRO A 413 11.98 -8.74 -38.04
CA PRO A 413 12.46 -8.93 -36.67
C PRO A 413 13.33 -7.79 -36.15
N ILE A 414 14.33 -7.35 -36.92
CA ILE A 414 15.23 -6.24 -36.50
C ILE A 414 14.44 -4.94 -36.33
N ALA A 415 13.59 -4.60 -37.31
CA ALA A 415 12.73 -3.41 -37.21
C ALA A 415 11.78 -3.49 -36.00
N SER A 416 11.24 -4.68 -35.72
CA SER A 416 10.38 -4.91 -34.56
C SER A 416 11.13 -4.70 -33.25
N GLY A 417 12.42 -5.04 -33.19
CA GLY A 417 13.30 -4.80 -32.03
C GLY A 417 13.41 -3.33 -31.66
N VAL A 418 13.53 -2.44 -32.65
CA VAL A 418 13.51 -0.99 -32.42
C VAL A 418 12.14 -0.53 -31.89
N ILE A 419 11.05 -0.99 -32.51
CA ILE A 419 9.68 -0.60 -32.14
C ILE A 419 9.34 -1.02 -30.70
N ILE A 420 9.62 -2.28 -30.34
CA ILE A 420 9.40 -2.76 -28.98
C ILE A 420 10.36 -2.12 -27.98
N GLY A 421 11.59 -1.76 -28.37
CA GLY A 421 12.50 -0.99 -27.50
C GLY A 421 11.90 0.36 -27.10
N ILE A 422 11.27 1.07 -28.04
CA ILE A 422 10.52 2.31 -27.73
C ILE A 422 9.32 2.01 -26.82
N GLY A 423 8.53 0.99 -27.18
CA GLY A 423 7.35 0.60 -26.40
C GLY A 423 7.66 0.11 -24.99
N ALA A 424 8.79 -0.56 -24.77
CA ALA A 424 9.26 -1.02 -23.47
C ALA A 424 9.56 0.16 -22.54
N GLY A 425 10.18 1.22 -23.05
CA GLY A 425 10.36 2.46 -22.30
C GLY A 425 9.02 3.05 -21.83
N MET A 426 8.04 3.14 -22.73
CA MET A 426 6.69 3.64 -22.39
C MET A 426 6.00 2.76 -21.33
N VAL A 427 6.02 1.43 -21.50
CA VAL A 427 5.37 0.48 -20.56
C VAL A 427 6.02 0.55 -19.18
N PHE A 428 7.34 0.40 -19.10
CA PHE A 428 8.02 0.25 -17.81
C PHE A 428 8.16 1.55 -17.04
N VAL A 429 8.28 2.69 -17.72
CA VAL A 429 8.24 3.99 -17.03
C VAL A 429 6.84 4.27 -16.48
N THR A 430 5.79 4.03 -17.27
CA THR A 430 4.40 4.17 -16.79
C THR A 430 4.13 3.23 -15.62
N SER A 431 4.56 1.97 -15.74
CA SER A 431 4.41 0.95 -14.71
C SER A 431 5.11 1.35 -13.41
N GLY A 432 6.39 1.71 -13.48
CA GLY A 432 7.15 2.04 -12.29
C GLY A 432 6.75 3.38 -11.67
N TYR A 433 6.29 4.36 -12.47
CA TYR A 433 5.64 5.57 -11.95
C TYR A 433 4.40 5.23 -11.13
N ILE A 434 3.47 4.44 -11.68
CA ILE A 434 2.26 3.99 -10.95
C ILE A 434 2.66 3.18 -9.71
N GLN A 435 3.68 2.33 -9.82
CA GLN A 435 4.16 1.45 -8.76
C GLN A 435 4.75 2.22 -7.57
N THR A 436 5.35 3.38 -7.79
CA THR A 436 6.10 4.14 -6.77
C THR A 436 5.41 5.41 -6.29
N SER A 437 4.68 6.10 -7.17
CA SER A 437 4.03 7.39 -6.91
C SER A 437 2.60 7.27 -6.39
N TYR A 438 1.87 6.19 -6.73
CA TYR A 438 0.49 6.00 -6.28
C TYR A 438 0.35 5.51 -4.83
N PRO A 439 1.20 4.59 -4.32
CA PRO A 439 1.08 4.14 -2.94
C PRO A 439 1.52 5.20 -1.92
N GLU A 440 0.97 5.10 -0.71
CA GLU A 440 1.52 5.78 0.46
C GLU A 440 2.84 5.10 0.91
N GLU A 441 3.65 5.81 1.72
CA GLU A 441 4.91 5.29 2.27
C GLU A 441 4.76 3.94 3.00
N ARG A 442 3.57 3.66 3.57
CA ARG A 442 3.28 2.43 4.31
C ARG A 442 3.00 1.21 3.44
N GLU A 443 2.62 1.37 2.18
CA GLU A 443 2.12 0.29 1.31
C GLU A 443 2.86 0.16 -0.04
N LYS A 444 4.07 0.74 -0.15
CA LYS A 444 4.87 0.65 -1.37
C LYS A 444 5.18 -0.81 -1.76
N GLY A 445 5.39 -1.71 -0.80
CA GLY A 445 5.65 -3.13 -1.06
C GLY A 445 4.50 -3.83 -1.78
N LEU A 446 3.25 -3.52 -1.43
CA LEU A 446 2.04 -4.08 -2.01
C LEU A 446 1.92 -3.74 -3.49
N TYR A 447 2.20 -2.48 -3.85
CA TYR A 447 2.09 -2.02 -5.23
C TYR A 447 3.18 -2.65 -6.10
N ILE A 448 4.41 -2.68 -5.58
CA ILE A 448 5.56 -3.36 -6.20
C ILE A 448 5.24 -4.83 -6.46
N THR A 449 4.82 -5.52 -5.41
CA THR A 449 4.56 -6.96 -5.46
C THR A 449 3.41 -7.31 -6.39
N THR A 450 2.35 -6.50 -6.39
CA THR A 450 1.19 -6.72 -7.27
C THR A 450 1.60 -6.69 -8.73
N GLN A 451 2.34 -5.68 -9.19
CA GLN A 451 2.73 -5.60 -10.61
C GLN A 451 3.73 -6.69 -11.00
N LEU A 452 4.80 -6.88 -10.22
CA LEU A 452 5.84 -7.86 -10.56
C LEU A 452 5.33 -9.32 -10.47
N ASN A 453 4.39 -9.61 -9.56
CA ASN A 453 3.74 -10.93 -9.55
C ASN A 453 2.74 -11.11 -10.71
N LEU A 454 2.07 -10.05 -11.17
CA LEU A 454 1.24 -10.11 -12.38
C LEU A 454 2.10 -10.29 -13.64
N GLU A 455 3.28 -9.69 -13.67
CA GLU A 455 4.30 -9.93 -14.69
C GLU A 455 4.71 -11.41 -14.73
N ALA A 456 5.12 -11.96 -13.58
CA ALA A 456 5.45 -13.37 -13.43
C ALA A 456 4.27 -14.27 -13.82
N LEU A 457 3.04 -13.93 -13.44
CA LEU A 457 1.83 -14.68 -13.82
C LEU A 457 1.64 -14.72 -15.34
N GLY A 458 1.84 -13.60 -16.03
CA GLY A 458 1.85 -13.56 -17.49
C GLY A 458 2.90 -14.50 -18.09
N SER A 459 4.09 -14.53 -17.50
CA SER A 459 5.17 -15.44 -17.89
C SER A 459 4.83 -16.91 -17.64
N VAL A 460 4.19 -17.23 -16.51
CA VAL A 460 3.70 -18.58 -16.19
C VAL A 460 2.67 -19.06 -17.22
N ILE A 461 1.75 -18.19 -17.63
CA ILE A 461 0.74 -18.50 -18.67
C ILE A 461 1.40 -18.77 -20.02
N GLY A 462 2.41 -17.98 -20.39
CA GLY A 462 3.18 -18.21 -21.63
C GLY A 462 4.06 -19.46 -21.57
N GLY A 463 4.68 -19.72 -20.41
CA GLY A 463 5.66 -20.77 -20.20
C GLY A 463 5.08 -22.18 -20.02
N ILE A 464 3.82 -22.33 -19.62
CA ILE A 464 3.21 -23.66 -19.45
C ILE A 464 2.96 -24.38 -20.78
N ILE A 465 2.58 -23.63 -21.82
CA ILE A 465 2.29 -24.15 -23.17
C ILE A 465 3.45 -25.01 -23.72
N PRO A 466 4.69 -24.52 -23.77
CA PRO A 466 5.84 -25.28 -24.27
C PRO A 466 6.29 -26.39 -23.33
N VAL A 467 6.08 -26.29 -22.00
CA VAL A 467 6.31 -27.41 -21.08
C VAL A 467 5.42 -28.60 -21.47
N ILE A 468 4.15 -28.32 -21.79
CA ILE A 468 3.19 -29.34 -22.22
C ILE A 468 3.57 -29.90 -23.59
N ILE A 469 3.87 -29.05 -24.57
CA ILE A 469 4.19 -29.46 -25.94
C ILE A 469 5.46 -30.32 -25.98
N ASN A 470 6.52 -29.88 -25.29
CA ASN A 470 7.84 -30.53 -25.37
C ASN A 470 8.00 -31.68 -24.37
N ARG A 471 6.98 -32.01 -23.57
CA ARG A 471 7.04 -33.06 -22.53
C ARG A 471 7.58 -34.40 -23.04
N ASN A 472 7.24 -34.74 -24.27
CA ASN A 472 7.55 -36.03 -24.91
C ASN A 472 8.46 -35.89 -26.13
N SER A 473 9.02 -34.71 -26.40
CA SER A 473 9.82 -34.45 -27.60
C SER A 473 11.19 -33.88 -27.21
N ALA A 474 12.24 -34.61 -27.56
CA ALA A 474 13.64 -34.15 -27.44
C ALA A 474 14.09 -33.31 -28.65
N THR A 475 13.26 -33.21 -29.70
CA THR A 475 13.53 -32.45 -30.93
C THR A 475 12.84 -31.08 -30.89
N THR A 476 13.54 -30.05 -31.35
CA THR A 476 13.07 -28.66 -31.50
C THR A 476 11.89 -28.56 -32.47
N ALA A 477 10.67 -28.77 -31.99
CA ALA A 477 9.48 -28.32 -32.70
C ALA A 477 9.35 -26.80 -32.51
N GLY A 478 9.11 -26.06 -33.60
CA GLY A 478 8.80 -24.63 -33.53
C GLY A 478 7.54 -24.36 -32.70
N VAL A 479 7.35 -23.11 -32.31
CA VAL A 479 6.16 -22.69 -31.57
C VAL A 479 4.94 -22.78 -32.52
N PRO A 480 3.85 -23.49 -32.15
CA PRO A 480 2.69 -23.61 -33.04
C PRO A 480 2.08 -22.25 -33.39
N HIS A 481 1.60 -22.09 -34.63
CA HIS A 481 0.96 -20.85 -35.09
C HIS A 481 -0.20 -20.38 -34.18
N SER A 482 -0.95 -21.31 -33.61
CA SER A 482 -2.04 -21.02 -32.67
C SER A 482 -1.58 -20.27 -31.42
N VAL A 483 -0.33 -20.49 -30.98
CA VAL A 483 0.25 -19.81 -29.81
C VAL A 483 0.55 -18.36 -30.14
N TYR A 484 1.13 -18.07 -31.31
CA TYR A 484 1.35 -16.69 -31.76
C TYR A 484 0.04 -15.90 -31.87
N ILE A 485 -1.01 -16.51 -32.45
CA ILE A 485 -2.34 -15.89 -32.57
C ILE A 485 -2.93 -15.61 -31.18
N ALA A 486 -2.81 -16.56 -30.24
CA ALA A 486 -3.30 -16.38 -28.88
C ALA A 486 -2.58 -15.23 -28.17
N PHE A 487 -1.25 -15.16 -28.24
CA PHE A 487 -0.46 -14.09 -27.63
C PHE A 487 -0.78 -12.72 -28.24
N ILE A 488 -0.86 -12.62 -29.57
CA ILE A 488 -1.26 -11.38 -30.26
C ILE A 488 -2.64 -10.91 -29.78
N SER A 489 -3.61 -11.83 -29.66
CA SER A 489 -4.97 -11.50 -29.21
C SER A 489 -4.99 -11.00 -27.77
N ILE A 490 -4.28 -11.69 -26.87
CA ILE A 490 -4.18 -11.33 -25.45
C ILE A 490 -3.50 -9.97 -25.29
N MET A 491 -2.35 -9.75 -25.94
CA MET A 491 -1.61 -8.48 -25.91
C MET A 491 -2.44 -7.32 -26.46
N THR A 492 -3.20 -7.54 -27.54
CA THR A 492 -4.06 -6.50 -28.13
C THR A 492 -5.16 -6.08 -27.16
N CYS A 493 -5.84 -7.05 -26.52
CA CYS A 493 -6.83 -6.77 -25.49
C CYS A 493 -6.22 -6.04 -24.29
N ALA A 494 -5.02 -6.44 -23.85
CA ALA A 494 -4.30 -5.79 -22.77
C ALA A 494 -3.93 -4.34 -23.12
N GLY A 495 -3.51 -4.08 -24.36
CA GLY A 495 -3.20 -2.73 -24.86
C GLY A 495 -4.41 -1.82 -24.81
N PHE A 496 -5.57 -2.25 -25.30
CA PHE A 496 -6.79 -1.45 -25.20
C PHE A 496 -7.31 -1.29 -23.77
N SER A 497 -7.10 -2.29 -22.90
CA SER A 497 -7.46 -2.17 -21.48
C SER A 497 -6.65 -1.11 -20.74
N ALA A 498 -5.45 -0.74 -21.24
CA ALA A 498 -4.64 0.34 -20.68
C ALA A 498 -5.36 1.71 -20.73
N LEU A 499 -6.33 1.89 -21.64
CA LEU A 499 -7.16 3.11 -21.69
C LEU A 499 -8.07 3.28 -20.47
N LEU A 500 -8.20 2.24 -19.63
CA LEU A 500 -8.86 2.31 -18.32
C LEU A 500 -7.96 2.92 -17.23
N LEU A 501 -6.68 3.19 -17.52
CA LEU A 501 -5.81 3.91 -16.61
C LEU A 501 -6.19 5.38 -16.57
N LEU A 502 -6.46 5.86 -15.37
CA LEU A 502 -6.86 7.24 -15.13
C LEU A 502 -5.62 8.12 -14.86
N PRO A 503 -5.65 9.39 -15.29
CA PRO A 503 -4.70 10.40 -14.84
C PRO A 503 -4.69 10.54 -13.31
N PRO A 504 -3.54 10.85 -12.69
CA PRO A 504 -3.39 10.83 -11.24
C PRO A 504 -4.26 11.87 -10.52
N HIS A 505 -4.56 13.02 -11.13
CA HIS A 505 -5.46 14.04 -10.55
C HIS A 505 -6.93 13.55 -10.40
N LYS A 506 -7.33 12.51 -11.15
CA LYS A 506 -8.67 11.88 -11.04
C LYS A 506 -8.73 10.74 -10.03
N LEU A 507 -7.58 10.40 -9.43
CA LEU A 507 -7.49 9.39 -8.41
C LEU A 507 -7.77 10.01 -7.05
N ARG A 508 -8.37 9.20 -6.18
CA ARG A 508 -8.62 9.56 -4.79
C ARG A 508 -8.15 8.38 -3.94
N ARG A 509 -7.35 8.60 -2.91
CA ARG A 509 -6.98 7.59 -1.90
C ARG A 509 -8.19 7.26 -1.02
N ASP A 510 -8.03 6.32 -0.11
CA ASP A 510 -9.12 5.88 0.78
C ASP A 510 -9.52 6.96 1.80
N ASP A 511 -8.62 7.90 2.10
CA ASP A 511 -8.86 9.10 2.93
C ASP A 511 -9.38 10.32 2.12
N GLY A 512 -9.67 10.13 0.82
CA GLY A 512 -10.15 11.19 -0.06
C GLY A 512 -9.06 12.10 -0.63
N SER A 513 -7.78 11.96 -0.24
CA SER A 513 -6.68 12.75 -0.79
C SER A 513 -6.42 12.42 -2.27
N ILE A 514 -5.92 13.39 -3.03
CA ILE A 514 -5.53 13.20 -4.43
C ILE A 514 -4.13 12.60 -4.53
N VAL A 515 -3.85 11.81 -5.58
CA VAL A 515 -2.58 11.07 -5.68
C VAL A 515 -1.42 11.97 -6.09
N ALA A 516 -1.59 12.72 -7.18
CA ALA A 516 -0.67 13.73 -7.68
C ALA A 516 -1.47 14.83 -8.41
N VAL A 517 -0.93 16.05 -8.46
CA VAL A 517 -1.41 17.14 -9.31
C VAL A 517 -0.49 17.18 -10.53
N ASP A 518 -1.07 17.04 -11.71
CA ASP A 518 -0.33 17.18 -12.96
C ASP A 518 -0.08 18.68 -13.21
N LYS A 519 1.18 19.15 -13.09
CA LYS A 519 1.57 20.46 -13.63
C LYS A 519 1.83 20.28 -15.13
N ALA A 520 1.26 21.14 -15.96
CA ALA A 520 1.68 21.23 -17.36
C ALA A 520 3.10 21.82 -17.38
N ARG A 521 4.08 20.99 -17.75
CA ARG A 521 5.46 21.42 -18.06
C ARG A 521 5.67 21.40 -19.56
N GLY A 522 6.49 22.32 -20.06
CA GLY A 522 6.90 22.31 -21.45
C GLY A 522 7.72 21.05 -21.79
N PRO A 523 7.70 20.56 -23.05
CA PRO A 523 8.54 19.43 -23.45
C PRO A 523 10.04 19.66 -23.18
N TRP A 524 10.49 20.92 -23.27
CA TRP A 524 11.88 21.31 -23.00
C TRP A 524 12.22 21.29 -21.51
N GLU A 525 11.37 21.84 -20.65
CA GLU A 525 11.52 21.78 -19.19
C GLU A 525 11.56 20.32 -18.70
N GLU A 526 10.73 19.43 -19.26
CA GLU A 526 10.77 18.01 -18.93
C GLU A 526 12.07 17.34 -19.37
N LEU A 527 12.61 17.71 -20.53
CA LEU A 527 13.89 17.19 -21.00
C LEU A 527 15.04 17.69 -20.10
N ARG A 528 15.07 18.99 -19.76
CA ARG A 528 16.06 19.57 -18.83
C ARG A 528 15.99 18.89 -17.47
N ALA A 529 14.80 18.76 -16.88
CA ALA A 529 14.60 18.08 -15.60
C ALA A 529 15.09 16.63 -15.62
N ASN A 530 14.82 15.91 -16.72
CA ASN A 530 15.28 14.54 -16.88
C ASN A 530 16.80 14.42 -17.02
N LEU A 531 17.46 15.38 -17.68
CA LEU A 531 18.93 15.44 -17.75
C LEU A 531 19.54 15.79 -16.38
N LEU A 532 18.94 16.74 -15.65
CA LEU A 532 19.38 17.12 -14.30
C LEU A 532 19.29 15.96 -13.31
N VAL A 533 18.40 14.98 -13.51
CA VAL A 533 18.33 13.78 -12.66
C VAL A 533 19.64 12.97 -12.65
N PHE A 534 20.45 13.06 -13.70
CA PHE A 534 21.79 12.45 -13.73
C PHE A 534 22.82 13.19 -12.86
N THR A 535 22.49 14.36 -12.31
CA THR A 535 23.33 15.04 -11.31
C THR A 535 23.05 14.57 -9.89
N ASP A 536 21.96 13.82 -9.67
CA ASP A 536 21.62 13.31 -8.35
C ASP A 536 22.56 12.15 -7.96
N TRP A 537 23.51 12.47 -7.08
CA TRP A 537 24.52 11.53 -6.64
C TRP A 537 23.93 10.29 -5.94
N LYS A 538 22.75 10.38 -5.31
CA LYS A 538 22.11 9.22 -4.66
C LYS A 538 21.62 8.23 -5.70
N LEU A 539 21.06 8.73 -6.80
CA LEU A 539 20.64 7.91 -7.92
C LEU A 539 21.84 7.31 -8.65
N LEU A 540 22.88 8.11 -8.90
CA LEU A 540 24.12 7.62 -9.53
C LEU A 540 24.80 6.51 -8.72
N LEU A 541 24.77 6.62 -7.38
CA LEU A 541 25.30 5.58 -6.49
C LEU A 541 24.56 4.23 -6.65
N MET A 542 23.30 4.25 -7.09
CA MET A 542 22.49 3.04 -7.34
C MET A 542 22.71 2.44 -8.73
N VAL A 543 23.33 3.15 -9.68
CA VAL A 543 23.53 2.64 -11.06
C VAL A 543 24.24 1.28 -11.12
N PRO A 544 25.30 0.99 -10.34
CA PRO A 544 25.91 -0.33 -10.30
C PRO A 544 24.94 -1.45 -9.88
N ALA A 545 23.88 -1.14 -9.12
CA ALA A 545 22.83 -2.09 -8.75
C ALA A 545 21.78 -2.30 -9.86
N PHE A 546 21.59 -1.31 -10.73
CA PHE A 546 20.59 -1.34 -11.81
C PHE A 546 21.04 -2.22 -12.98
N LEU A 547 22.30 -2.11 -13.37
CA LEU A 547 22.89 -2.89 -14.47
C LEU A 547 22.67 -4.41 -14.33
N PRO A 548 23.07 -5.08 -13.23
CA PRO A 548 22.99 -6.53 -13.13
C PRO A 548 21.56 -7.05 -12.98
N ALA A 549 20.58 -6.16 -12.77
CA ALA A 549 19.21 -6.51 -12.47
C ALA A 549 18.56 -7.32 -13.60
N GLU A 550 18.86 -7.09 -14.89
CA GLU A 550 18.37 -7.95 -15.99
C GLU A 550 19.46 -8.81 -16.64
N CYS A 551 20.74 -8.49 -16.42
CA CYS A 551 21.88 -9.25 -16.94
C CYS A 551 21.78 -10.75 -16.61
N PHE A 552 21.25 -11.08 -15.42
CA PHE A 552 21.13 -12.47 -14.99
C PHE A 552 20.22 -13.31 -15.89
N LEU A 553 19.22 -12.71 -16.57
CA LEU A 553 18.33 -13.43 -17.48
C LEU A 553 19.11 -13.95 -18.69
N VAL A 554 19.96 -13.10 -19.27
CA VAL A 554 20.82 -13.44 -20.41
C VAL A 554 21.79 -14.56 -20.02
N PHE A 555 22.56 -14.34 -18.96
CA PHE A 555 23.52 -15.30 -18.44
C PHE A 555 22.86 -16.66 -18.11
N THR A 556 21.77 -16.62 -17.32
CA THR A 556 21.07 -17.83 -16.88
C THR A 556 20.47 -18.56 -18.07
N GLY A 557 19.92 -17.85 -19.06
CA GLY A 557 19.40 -18.42 -20.30
C GLY A 557 20.49 -19.13 -21.12
N SER A 558 21.66 -18.52 -21.23
CA SER A 558 22.83 -19.07 -21.94
C SER A 558 23.43 -20.28 -21.24
N VAL A 559 23.62 -20.23 -19.91
CA VAL A 559 24.08 -21.38 -19.11
C VAL A 559 23.07 -22.53 -19.15
N ASN A 560 21.77 -22.22 -19.07
CA ASN A 560 20.71 -23.22 -19.16
C ASN A 560 20.69 -23.90 -20.54
N SER A 561 20.88 -23.13 -21.61
CA SER A 561 20.98 -23.63 -22.99
C SER A 561 22.24 -24.44 -23.26
N TYR A 562 23.35 -24.12 -22.59
CA TYR A 562 24.59 -24.88 -22.69
C TYR A 562 24.53 -26.24 -21.96
N HIS A 563 23.92 -26.26 -20.76
CA HIS A 563 23.99 -27.43 -19.87
C HIS A 563 22.84 -28.41 -20.03
N ASN A 564 21.62 -27.92 -20.29
CA ASN A 564 20.39 -28.68 -20.13
C ASN A 564 19.66 -28.92 -21.46
N ASP A 565 18.92 -30.01 -21.53
CA ASP A 565 18.08 -30.35 -22.68
C ASP A 565 16.82 -29.46 -22.76
N LEU A 566 16.05 -29.56 -23.85
CA LEU A 566 14.86 -28.73 -24.04
C LEU A 566 13.80 -28.94 -22.94
N ARG A 567 13.64 -30.16 -22.43
CA ARG A 567 12.65 -30.51 -21.40
C ARG A 567 13.01 -29.83 -20.07
N ALA A 568 14.23 -30.02 -19.61
CA ALA A 568 14.77 -29.40 -18.41
C ALA A 568 14.72 -27.87 -18.49
N ARG A 569 15.11 -27.27 -19.63
CA ARG A 569 15.09 -25.81 -19.81
C ARG A 569 13.69 -25.22 -19.64
N CYS A 570 12.69 -25.81 -20.32
CA CYS A 570 11.30 -25.38 -20.23
C CYS A 570 10.76 -25.49 -18.78
N LEU A 571 11.07 -26.59 -18.09
CA LEU A 571 10.63 -26.79 -16.71
C LEU A 571 11.27 -25.77 -15.75
N LEU A 572 12.57 -25.53 -15.88
CA LEU A 572 13.30 -24.56 -15.04
C LEU A 572 12.76 -23.14 -15.23
N ALA A 573 12.57 -22.72 -16.48
CA ALA A 573 11.99 -21.41 -16.80
C ALA A 573 10.59 -21.23 -16.20
N PHE A 574 9.71 -22.22 -16.37
CA PHE A 574 8.36 -22.18 -15.84
C PHE A 574 8.34 -22.15 -14.30
N MET A 575 9.10 -23.03 -13.65
CA MET A 575 9.12 -23.13 -12.19
C MET A 575 9.73 -21.91 -11.52
N ALA A 576 10.71 -21.26 -12.15
CA ALA A 576 11.31 -20.03 -11.63
C ALA A 576 10.25 -18.93 -11.48
N GLN A 577 9.44 -18.72 -12.52
CA GLN A 577 8.36 -17.72 -12.53
C GLN A 577 7.22 -18.09 -11.59
N LEU A 578 6.87 -19.39 -11.51
CA LEU A 578 5.83 -19.86 -10.61
C LEU A 578 6.20 -19.68 -9.13
N LEU A 579 7.45 -19.99 -8.76
CA LEU A 579 7.93 -19.87 -7.37
C LEU A 579 8.29 -18.43 -6.98
N GLN A 580 8.54 -17.55 -7.95
CA GLN A 580 8.72 -16.12 -7.69
C GLN A 580 7.48 -15.50 -7.04
N ILE A 581 6.26 -15.85 -7.47
CA ILE A 581 5.01 -15.28 -6.96
C ILE A 581 4.89 -15.38 -5.43
N PRO A 582 4.96 -16.58 -4.79
CA PRO A 582 4.89 -16.68 -3.33
C PRO A 582 6.11 -16.04 -2.63
N CYS A 583 7.29 -16.04 -3.26
CA CYS A 583 8.47 -15.37 -2.68
C CYS A 583 8.31 -13.85 -2.67
N GLY A 584 7.73 -13.26 -3.72
CA GLY A 584 7.38 -11.84 -3.79
C GLY A 584 6.37 -11.45 -2.71
N LEU A 585 5.34 -12.27 -2.49
CA LEU A 585 4.40 -12.08 -1.37
C LEU A 585 5.10 -12.16 -0.01
N GLY A 586 6.06 -13.09 0.15
CA GLY A 586 6.88 -13.18 1.36
C GLY A 586 7.70 -11.92 1.61
N LEU A 587 8.30 -11.34 0.56
CA LEU A 587 9.04 -10.08 0.66
C LEU A 587 8.11 -8.90 0.92
N GLN A 588 6.91 -8.87 0.34
CA GLN A 588 5.89 -7.86 0.63
C GLN A 588 5.59 -7.75 2.12
N VAL A 589 5.42 -8.90 2.79
CA VAL A 589 5.14 -8.95 4.23
C VAL A 589 6.25 -8.27 5.05
N ILE A 590 7.50 -8.39 4.61
CA ILE A 590 8.65 -7.69 5.21
C ILE A 590 8.61 -6.20 4.87
N LEU A 591 8.45 -5.88 3.59
CA LEU A 591 8.50 -4.53 3.06
C LEU A 591 7.33 -3.66 3.47
N ASP A 592 6.20 -4.21 3.91
CA ASP A 592 5.01 -3.49 4.42
C ASP A 592 4.72 -3.80 5.91
N CYS A 593 5.71 -4.31 6.64
CA CYS A 593 5.57 -4.59 8.05
C CYS A 593 5.36 -3.29 8.85
N LYS A 594 4.11 -2.99 9.22
CA LYS A 594 3.72 -1.77 9.95
C LYS A 594 4.41 -1.60 11.31
N ALA A 595 4.88 -2.69 11.92
CA ALA A 595 5.59 -2.65 13.19
C ALA A 595 7.01 -2.06 13.08
N TRP A 596 7.53 -1.88 11.87
CA TRP A 596 8.88 -1.42 11.62
C TRP A 596 8.88 -0.09 10.87
N SER A 597 9.85 0.75 11.23
CA SER A 597 10.12 1.98 10.51
C SER A 597 10.49 1.69 9.04
N ARG A 598 10.29 2.65 8.14
CA ARG A 598 10.56 2.48 6.70
C ARG A 598 12.01 2.08 6.45
N ARG A 599 12.94 2.70 7.16
CA ARG A 599 14.37 2.32 7.13
C ARG A 599 14.58 0.86 7.51
N LYS A 600 13.98 0.42 8.62
CA LYS A 600 14.12 -0.96 9.11
C LYS A 600 13.52 -1.98 8.15
N ARG A 601 12.36 -1.69 7.56
CA ARG A 601 11.73 -2.50 6.51
C ARG A 601 12.67 -2.68 5.31
N GLY A 602 13.24 -1.58 4.82
CA GLY A 602 14.20 -1.58 3.70
C GLY A 602 15.48 -2.38 3.97
N LEU A 603 16.07 -2.25 5.17
CA LEU A 603 17.30 -2.97 5.53
C LEU A 603 17.08 -4.47 5.74
N ILE A 604 15.97 -4.86 6.40
CA ILE A 604 15.63 -6.28 6.59
C ILE A 604 15.26 -6.91 5.24
N GLY A 605 14.46 -6.21 4.42
CA GLY A 605 14.11 -6.64 3.07
C GLY A 605 15.35 -6.84 2.19
N LEU A 606 16.26 -5.87 2.18
CA LEU A 606 17.54 -5.97 1.49
C LEU A 606 18.33 -7.20 1.95
N THR A 607 18.48 -7.39 3.27
CA THR A 607 19.24 -8.53 3.82
C THR A 607 18.60 -9.87 3.45
N ALA A 608 17.27 -9.97 3.46
CA ALA A 608 16.53 -11.18 3.10
C ALA A 608 16.75 -11.59 1.64
N VAL A 609 17.03 -10.63 0.74
CA VAL A 609 17.32 -10.88 -0.69
C VAL A 609 18.80 -11.09 -0.94
N VAL A 610 19.67 -10.31 -0.30
CA VAL A 610 21.12 -10.33 -0.53
C VAL A 610 21.76 -11.65 -0.11
N VAL A 611 21.35 -12.22 1.02
CA VAL A 611 21.91 -13.49 1.51
C VAL A 611 21.73 -14.63 0.48
N PRO A 612 20.51 -14.93 -0.02
CA PRO A 612 20.36 -15.94 -1.06
C PRO A 612 20.98 -15.53 -2.40
N LEU A 613 21.00 -14.24 -2.75
CA LEU A 613 21.63 -13.75 -3.98
C LEU A 613 23.13 -14.03 -4.00
N VAL A 614 23.85 -13.65 -2.94
CA VAL A 614 25.30 -13.89 -2.83
C VAL A 614 25.61 -15.38 -2.82
N ALA A 615 24.82 -16.17 -2.07
CA ALA A 615 24.97 -17.62 -2.06
C ALA A 615 24.77 -18.24 -3.46
N ALA A 616 23.75 -17.78 -4.20
CA ALA A 616 23.50 -18.23 -5.56
C ALA A 616 24.66 -17.93 -6.49
N TRP A 617 25.15 -16.68 -6.50
CA TRP A 617 26.20 -16.26 -7.42
C TRP A 617 27.56 -16.89 -7.11
N LEU A 618 27.90 -17.09 -5.82
CA LEU A 618 29.07 -17.88 -5.44
C LEU A 618 28.97 -19.32 -5.96
N TRP A 619 27.80 -19.93 -5.84
CA TRP A 619 27.58 -21.28 -6.39
C TRP A 619 27.62 -21.28 -7.92
N GLN A 620 27.09 -20.25 -8.60
CA GLN A 620 27.21 -20.13 -10.06
C GLN A 620 28.66 -20.05 -10.51
N LEU A 621 29.50 -19.24 -9.85
CA LEU A 621 30.94 -19.15 -10.16
C LEU A 621 31.64 -20.51 -10.02
N ILE A 622 31.34 -21.26 -8.96
CA ILE A 622 31.89 -22.60 -8.77
C ILE A 622 31.42 -23.55 -9.88
N ARG A 623 30.14 -23.48 -10.27
CA ARG A 623 29.55 -24.33 -11.30
C ARG A 623 30.15 -24.09 -12.68
N VAL A 624 30.31 -22.84 -13.08
CA VAL A 624 30.71 -22.49 -14.45
C VAL A 624 32.22 -22.45 -14.67
N ARG A 625 33.02 -22.60 -13.61
CA ARG A 625 34.49 -22.54 -13.68
C ARG A 625 35.10 -23.47 -14.73
N ASP A 626 34.52 -24.66 -14.88
CA ASP A 626 35.04 -25.70 -15.76
C ASP A 626 34.26 -25.78 -17.10
N TYR A 627 33.33 -24.84 -17.36
CA TYR A 627 32.53 -24.83 -18.59
C TYR A 627 33.30 -24.20 -19.75
N ASN A 628 33.29 -24.85 -20.91
CA ASN A 628 33.95 -24.36 -22.12
C ASN A 628 32.94 -24.02 -23.21
N ARG A 629 32.77 -22.71 -23.46
CA ARG A 629 31.79 -22.15 -24.40
C ARG A 629 32.09 -22.46 -25.87
N HIS A 630 33.33 -22.84 -26.19
CA HIS A 630 33.73 -23.24 -27.54
C HIS A 630 33.51 -24.73 -27.82
N GLN A 631 33.13 -25.52 -26.81
CA GLN A 631 32.83 -26.94 -26.94
C GLN A 631 31.35 -27.19 -26.68
N THR A 632 30.64 -27.73 -27.67
CA THR A 632 29.26 -28.19 -27.48
C THR A 632 29.25 -29.44 -26.60
N ARG A 633 28.52 -29.37 -25.48
CA ARG A 633 28.33 -30.53 -24.59
C ARG A 633 27.56 -31.62 -25.34
N THR A 634 28.10 -32.83 -25.36
CA THR A 634 27.53 -33.96 -26.10
C THR A 634 26.32 -34.60 -25.41
N ASN A 635 26.23 -34.49 -24.09
CA ASN A 635 25.14 -35.04 -23.27
C ASN A 635 24.52 -33.93 -22.40
N PRO A 636 23.50 -33.21 -22.90
CA PRO A 636 22.72 -32.26 -22.11
C PRO A 636 21.90 -32.98 -21.04
N THR A 637 21.74 -32.37 -19.87
CA THR A 637 21.00 -32.94 -18.73
C THR A 637 19.48 -32.90 -18.97
N ASP A 638 18.80 -34.02 -18.76
CA ASP A 638 17.32 -34.13 -18.73
C ASP A 638 16.78 -33.98 -17.30
N TRP A 639 15.50 -33.62 -17.15
CA TRP A 639 14.89 -33.51 -15.82
C TRP A 639 14.78 -34.84 -15.06
N SER A 640 14.98 -35.98 -15.74
CA SER A 640 14.92 -37.32 -15.15
C SER A 640 16.27 -37.76 -14.60
N ASP A 641 17.34 -37.02 -14.89
CA ASP A 641 18.69 -37.34 -14.46
C ASP A 641 18.90 -36.96 -13.00
N GLY A 642 19.68 -37.76 -12.26
CA GLY A 642 19.95 -37.52 -10.84
C GLY A 642 20.65 -36.19 -10.54
N GLU A 643 21.41 -35.65 -11.51
CA GLU A 643 22.07 -34.34 -11.40
C GLU A 643 21.09 -33.16 -11.55
N PHE A 644 19.89 -33.37 -12.08
CA PHE A 644 18.91 -32.28 -12.27
C PHE A 644 18.49 -31.61 -10.95
N GLY A 645 18.47 -32.37 -9.84
CA GLY A 645 18.01 -31.84 -8.56
C GLY A 645 18.79 -30.62 -8.05
N TRP A 646 20.12 -30.64 -8.14
CA TRP A 646 20.94 -29.51 -7.71
C TRP A 646 20.93 -28.36 -8.74
N ILE A 647 20.79 -28.68 -10.04
CA ILE A 647 20.61 -27.67 -11.10
C ILE A 647 19.31 -26.90 -10.87
N PHE A 648 18.24 -27.61 -10.52
CA PHE A 648 16.96 -27.04 -10.18
C PHE A 648 17.07 -26.07 -9.01
N VAL A 649 17.65 -26.49 -7.89
CA VAL A 649 17.81 -25.64 -6.70
C VAL A 649 18.61 -24.38 -7.01
N LEU A 650 19.76 -24.52 -7.68
CA LEU A 650 20.60 -23.38 -8.03
C LEU A 650 19.89 -22.42 -9.00
N PHE A 651 19.17 -22.95 -9.99
CA PHE A 651 18.39 -22.13 -10.92
C PHE A 651 17.29 -21.36 -10.19
N MET A 652 16.49 -22.02 -9.34
CA MET A 652 15.46 -21.36 -8.54
C MET A 652 16.06 -20.29 -7.64
N LEU A 653 17.15 -20.61 -6.93
CA LEU A 653 17.80 -19.67 -6.01
C LEU A 653 18.32 -18.43 -6.76
N THR A 654 18.98 -18.63 -7.91
CA THR A 654 19.48 -17.53 -8.75
C THR A 654 18.33 -16.68 -9.29
N SER A 655 17.35 -17.31 -9.95
CA SER A 655 16.24 -16.58 -10.57
C SER A 655 15.39 -15.83 -9.55
N ILE A 656 15.01 -16.48 -8.44
CA ILE A 656 14.15 -15.84 -7.43
C ILE A 656 14.89 -14.69 -6.75
N SER A 657 16.16 -14.89 -6.33
CA SER A 657 16.89 -13.83 -5.63
C SER A 657 17.16 -12.61 -6.53
N CYS A 658 17.50 -12.81 -7.80
CA CYS A 658 17.66 -11.71 -8.76
C CYS A 658 16.34 -11.02 -9.07
N ASN A 659 15.21 -11.74 -9.16
CA ASN A 659 13.91 -11.08 -9.34
C ASN A 659 13.53 -10.28 -8.09
N LEU A 660 13.73 -10.82 -6.88
CA LEU A 660 13.48 -10.09 -5.63
C LEU A 660 14.39 -8.87 -5.45
N TRP A 661 15.56 -8.85 -6.09
CA TRP A 661 16.41 -7.66 -6.14
C TRP A 661 15.66 -6.48 -6.76
N HIS A 662 14.88 -6.69 -7.81
CA HIS A 662 14.06 -5.62 -8.41
C HIS A 662 13.08 -5.01 -7.41
N TYR A 663 12.46 -5.85 -6.56
CA TYR A 663 11.50 -5.39 -5.57
C TYR A 663 12.18 -4.45 -4.57
N VAL A 664 13.40 -4.80 -4.14
CA VAL A 664 14.20 -3.98 -3.24
C VAL A 664 14.68 -2.70 -3.91
N VAL A 665 15.16 -2.77 -5.17
CA VAL A 665 15.56 -1.59 -5.94
C VAL A 665 14.42 -0.59 -6.05
N THR A 666 13.24 -1.04 -6.48
CA THR A 666 12.09 -0.15 -6.62
C THR A 666 11.60 0.39 -5.26
N TYR A 667 11.68 -0.42 -4.20
CA TYR A 667 11.35 0.04 -2.84
C TYR A 667 12.28 1.17 -2.39
N TYR A 668 13.59 1.06 -2.63
CA TYR A 668 14.56 2.09 -2.27
C TYR A 668 14.34 3.38 -3.08
N ILE A 669 14.11 3.26 -4.40
CA ILE A 669 13.73 4.41 -5.24
C ILE A 669 12.50 5.11 -4.67
N GLY A 670 11.45 4.34 -4.35
CA GLY A 670 10.24 4.86 -3.72
C GLY A 670 10.45 5.41 -2.31
N ALA A 671 11.50 5.01 -1.59
CA ALA A 671 11.79 5.51 -0.25
C ALA A 671 12.66 6.78 -0.24
N LEU A 672 13.34 7.10 -1.36
CA LEU A 672 14.19 8.28 -1.48
C LEU A 672 13.41 9.58 -1.66
N THR A 673 12.26 9.54 -2.35
CA THR A 673 11.43 10.71 -2.62
C THR A 673 9.95 10.35 -2.73
N ASN A 674 9.07 11.29 -2.43
CA ASN A 674 7.62 11.15 -2.62
C ASN A 674 7.10 12.02 -3.76
N SER A 675 7.93 12.86 -4.36
CA SER A 675 7.61 13.64 -5.55
C SER A 675 7.31 12.71 -6.74
N PRO A 676 6.08 12.72 -7.29
CA PRO A 676 5.72 11.86 -8.41
C PRO A 676 6.58 12.12 -9.66
N VAL A 677 6.99 13.37 -9.87
CA VAL A 677 7.83 13.79 -11.01
C VAL A 677 9.23 13.19 -10.88
N LYS A 678 9.89 13.36 -9.72
CA LYS A 678 11.22 12.79 -9.47
C LYS A 678 11.19 11.27 -9.57
N LEU A 679 10.14 10.62 -9.04
CA LEU A 679 9.95 9.18 -9.14
C LEU A 679 9.82 8.69 -10.58
N ALA A 680 9.12 9.43 -11.46
CA ALA A 680 9.01 9.09 -12.88
C ALA A 680 10.39 9.08 -13.56
N HIS A 681 11.21 10.11 -13.32
CA HIS A 681 12.56 10.20 -13.89
C HIS A 681 13.51 9.16 -13.29
N TYR A 682 13.52 8.97 -11.97
CA TYR A 682 14.31 7.93 -11.31
C TYR A 682 13.99 6.53 -11.85
N MET A 683 12.71 6.27 -12.08
CA MET A 683 12.26 5.02 -12.69
C MET A 683 12.71 4.89 -14.14
N GLY A 684 12.70 5.99 -14.91
CA GLY A 684 13.26 6.04 -16.26
C GLY A 684 14.73 5.66 -16.30
N VAL A 685 15.54 6.24 -15.41
CA VAL A 685 16.96 5.91 -15.27
C VAL A 685 17.16 4.45 -14.85
N PHE A 686 16.45 3.99 -13.83
CA PHE A 686 16.53 2.59 -13.38
C PHE A 686 16.23 1.60 -14.51
N ARG A 687 15.09 1.77 -15.19
CA ARG A 687 14.68 0.90 -16.30
C ARG A 687 15.62 1.03 -17.51
N GLY A 688 16.14 2.23 -17.77
CA GLY A 688 17.14 2.46 -18.81
C GLY A 688 18.40 1.65 -18.55
N PHE A 689 19.01 1.79 -17.37
CA PHE A 689 20.24 1.06 -17.03
C PHE A 689 20.05 -0.46 -16.92
N MET A 690 18.85 -0.95 -16.59
CA MET A 690 18.51 -2.37 -16.74
C MET A 690 18.69 -2.82 -18.20
N GLY A 691 18.09 -2.07 -19.15
CA GLY A 691 18.23 -2.34 -20.58
C GLY A 691 19.68 -2.23 -21.08
N ALA A 692 20.46 -1.26 -20.58
CA ALA A 692 21.88 -1.16 -20.90
C ALA A 692 22.66 -2.39 -20.44
N GLY A 693 22.42 -2.87 -19.21
CA GLY A 693 23.06 -4.07 -18.68
C GLY A 693 22.74 -5.31 -19.53
N GLU A 694 21.46 -5.47 -19.90
CA GLU A 694 21.02 -6.57 -20.75
C GLU A 694 21.67 -6.52 -22.15
N ALA A 695 21.75 -5.34 -22.76
CA ALA A 695 22.42 -5.13 -24.04
C ALA A 695 23.93 -5.48 -23.97
N ILE A 696 24.61 -5.07 -22.90
CA ILE A 696 26.02 -5.40 -22.66
C ILE A 696 26.19 -6.92 -22.55
N CYS A 697 25.34 -7.61 -21.79
CA CYS A 697 25.42 -9.06 -21.64
C CYS A 697 25.15 -9.79 -22.95
N PHE A 698 24.17 -9.37 -23.77
CA PHE A 698 23.99 -9.92 -25.11
C PHE A 698 25.21 -9.72 -26.00
N GLY A 699 25.87 -8.56 -25.90
CA GLY A 699 27.14 -8.28 -26.56
C GLY A 699 28.24 -9.26 -26.13
N ILE A 700 28.46 -9.41 -24.82
CA ILE A 700 29.44 -10.32 -24.22
C ILE A 700 29.16 -11.78 -24.63
N ASP A 701 27.90 -12.19 -24.61
CA ASP A 701 27.43 -13.51 -25.04
C ASP A 701 27.74 -13.80 -26.51
N SER A 702 27.52 -12.80 -27.37
CA SER A 702 27.80 -12.92 -28.80
C SER A 702 29.31 -13.11 -29.09
N LEU A 703 30.17 -12.51 -28.26
CA LEU A 703 31.62 -12.66 -28.30
C LEU A 703 32.10 -14.00 -27.72
N LYS A 704 31.19 -14.78 -27.11
CA LYS A 704 31.47 -16.07 -26.46
C LYS A 704 32.54 -15.97 -25.36
N ILE A 705 32.54 -14.87 -24.61
CA ILE A 705 33.38 -14.73 -23.42
C ILE A 705 33.10 -15.90 -22.45
N PRO A 706 34.12 -16.43 -21.74
CA PRO A 706 33.93 -17.51 -20.78
C PRO A 706 32.85 -17.19 -19.73
N PHE A 707 32.02 -18.19 -19.40
CA PHE A 707 30.91 -18.02 -18.45
C PHE A 707 31.37 -17.54 -17.06
N ILE A 708 32.57 -17.92 -16.64
CA ILE A 708 33.11 -17.49 -15.34
C ILE A 708 33.41 -15.98 -15.30
N ASP A 709 33.90 -15.42 -16.40
CA ASP A 709 34.24 -13.99 -16.48
C ASP A 709 32.95 -13.15 -16.52
N GLU A 710 31.97 -13.60 -17.29
CA GLU A 710 30.63 -13.00 -17.34
C GLU A 710 29.92 -13.06 -15.98
N ALA A 711 29.91 -14.23 -15.33
CA ALA A 711 29.34 -14.39 -14.00
C ALA A 711 30.08 -13.54 -12.94
N GLY A 712 31.41 -13.45 -13.05
CA GLY A 712 32.24 -12.63 -12.16
C GLY A 712 31.94 -11.14 -12.30
N GLY A 713 31.77 -10.65 -13.53
CA GLY A 713 31.37 -9.29 -13.81
C GLY A 713 29.99 -8.95 -13.23
N ILE A 714 28.98 -9.78 -13.51
CA ILE A 714 27.62 -9.58 -12.97
C ILE A 714 27.64 -9.61 -11.44
N PHE A 715 28.36 -10.55 -10.84
CA PHE A 715 28.47 -10.65 -9.38
C PHE A 715 29.20 -9.44 -8.76
N ALA A 716 30.23 -8.91 -9.41
CA ALA A 716 30.92 -7.71 -8.95
C ALA A 716 29.99 -6.48 -8.92
N PHE A 717 29.14 -6.31 -9.94
CA PHE A 717 28.12 -5.27 -9.96
C PHE A 717 27.08 -5.46 -8.85
N PHE A 718 26.61 -6.68 -8.60
CA PHE A 718 25.73 -6.96 -7.47
C PHE A 718 26.39 -6.60 -6.14
N LEU A 719 27.66 -6.97 -5.91
CA LEU A 719 28.38 -6.62 -4.68
C LEU A 719 28.51 -5.10 -4.50
N ALA A 720 28.88 -4.37 -5.55
CA ALA A 720 28.93 -2.91 -5.52
C ALA A 720 27.56 -2.31 -5.17
N GLY A 721 26.50 -2.79 -5.83
CA GLY A 721 25.12 -2.39 -5.55
C GLY A 721 24.67 -2.70 -4.12
N ILE A 722 25.05 -3.86 -3.57
CA ILE A 722 24.76 -4.23 -2.18
C ILE A 722 25.36 -3.21 -1.21
N PHE A 723 26.63 -2.85 -1.38
CA PHE A 723 27.28 -1.85 -0.52
C PHE A 723 26.60 -0.47 -0.64
N ALA A 724 26.31 -0.04 -1.86
CA ALA A 724 25.58 1.21 -2.12
C ALA A 724 24.22 1.23 -1.41
N PHE A 725 23.45 0.15 -1.52
CA PHE A 725 22.12 0.06 -0.93
C PHE A 725 22.14 0.00 0.59
N TYR A 726 23.08 -0.73 1.19
CA TYR A 726 23.26 -0.69 2.65
C TYR A 726 23.65 0.70 3.14
N TYR A 727 24.54 1.39 2.44
CA TYR A 727 24.91 2.77 2.73
C TYR A 727 23.70 3.72 2.66
N LEU A 728 22.95 3.70 1.56
CA LEU A 728 21.73 4.49 1.40
C LEU A 728 20.69 4.15 2.47
N GLY A 729 20.52 2.87 2.79
CA GLY A 729 19.59 2.39 3.80
C GLY A 729 19.92 2.90 5.20
N TRP A 730 21.20 2.94 5.60
CA TRP A 730 21.58 3.44 6.92
C TRP A 730 21.55 4.96 7.03
N PHE A 731 21.99 5.68 5.99
CA PHE A 731 22.29 7.10 6.08
C PHE A 731 21.31 8.02 5.36
N HIS A 732 20.55 7.53 4.37
CA HIS A 732 19.74 8.37 3.48
C HIS A 732 18.27 7.98 3.34
N ILE A 733 17.85 6.81 3.84
CA ILE A 733 16.42 6.48 3.96
C ILE A 733 15.90 7.00 5.27
N ASP A 734 15.03 8.01 5.22
CA ASP A 734 14.31 8.52 6.39
C ASP A 734 13.02 7.72 6.64
N ASP A 735 12.36 7.94 7.76
CA ASP A 735 11.09 7.28 8.05
C ASP A 735 9.90 7.90 7.29
N SER A 736 9.98 9.20 6.96
CA SER A 736 9.03 9.88 6.07
C SER A 736 9.68 11.05 5.33
N ASN A 737 9.25 11.29 4.08
CA ASN A 737 9.71 12.42 3.24
C ASN A 737 8.61 13.47 3.00
N TYR A 738 7.39 13.29 3.50
CA TYR A 738 6.25 14.19 3.19
C TYR A 738 6.45 15.66 3.53
N PHE A 739 7.35 15.98 4.45
CA PHE A 739 7.59 17.35 4.94
C PHE A 739 9.06 17.76 4.85
N LYS A 740 9.80 17.15 3.92
CA LYS A 740 11.23 17.42 3.72
C LYS A 740 11.39 18.51 2.67
N ASP A 741 12.38 19.38 2.85
CA ASP A 741 12.68 20.44 1.87
C ASP A 741 13.02 19.81 0.50
N GLY A 742 12.43 20.36 -0.57
CA GLY A 742 12.55 19.84 -1.94
C GLY A 742 11.56 18.71 -2.31
N GLU A 743 10.55 18.47 -1.47
CA GLU A 743 9.39 17.59 -1.73
C GLU A 743 8.09 18.39 -1.96
N ASP A 744 8.19 19.60 -2.52
CA ASP A 744 7.07 20.57 -2.65
C ASP A 744 5.86 20.04 -3.44
N TRP A 745 6.06 18.95 -4.19
CA TRP A 745 5.07 18.29 -5.04
C TRP A 745 4.56 16.96 -4.48
N ALA A 746 5.06 16.53 -3.32
CA ALA A 746 4.57 15.34 -2.64
C ALA A 746 3.22 15.64 -2.00
N ILE A 747 2.16 14.97 -2.46
CA ILE A 747 0.84 15.13 -1.85
C ILE A 747 0.80 14.34 -0.56
N VAL A 748 0.66 15.07 0.53
CA VAL A 748 0.54 14.50 1.86
C VAL A 748 -0.87 13.95 2.03
N PRO A 749 -1.03 12.66 2.39
CA PRO A 749 -2.32 12.08 2.72
C PRO A 749 -3.06 12.88 3.81
N ASN A 750 -4.39 12.94 3.73
CA ASN A 750 -5.22 13.73 4.63
C ASN A 750 -5.06 13.29 6.09
N HIS A 751 -4.94 11.99 6.32
CA HIS A 751 -4.73 11.45 7.67
C HIS A 751 -3.38 11.90 8.27
N ILE A 752 -2.32 12.04 7.46
CA ILE A 752 -1.00 12.52 7.93
C ILE A 752 -1.04 14.03 8.22
N LEU A 753 -1.81 14.81 7.44
CA LEU A 753 -2.04 16.23 7.73
C LEU A 753 -2.82 16.41 9.04
N GLN A 754 -3.85 15.58 9.26
CA GLN A 754 -4.65 15.55 10.49
C GLN A 754 -3.81 15.17 11.71
N GLU A 755 -2.94 14.15 11.61
CA GLU A 755 -2.00 13.76 12.68
C GLU A 755 -1.06 14.90 13.09
N LYS A 756 -0.66 15.76 12.15
CA LYS A 756 0.19 16.93 12.41
C LYS A 756 -0.58 18.20 12.80
N GLY A 757 -1.91 18.16 12.86
CA GLY A 757 -2.75 19.31 13.16
C GLY A 757 -2.71 20.41 12.09
N ILE A 758 -2.41 20.06 10.85
CA ILE A 758 -2.39 20.98 9.70
C ILE A 758 -3.78 20.92 9.05
N GLU A 759 -4.54 22.02 9.11
CA GLU A 759 -5.83 22.12 8.39
C GLU A 759 -5.59 21.99 6.89
N GLY A 760 -6.46 21.22 6.22
CA GLY A 760 -6.21 20.59 4.93
C GLY A 760 -5.60 21.47 3.84
N GLN A 761 -4.84 20.84 2.94
CA GLN A 761 -4.29 21.52 1.76
C GLN A 761 -5.43 22.10 0.91
N PRO A 762 -5.48 23.42 0.67
CA PRO A 762 -6.50 24.00 -0.18
C PRO A 762 -6.29 23.52 -1.62
N GLU A 763 -7.32 22.95 -2.26
CA GLU A 763 -7.33 22.72 -3.72
C GLU A 763 -7.07 24.05 -4.48
N GLU A 764 -7.33 25.20 -3.85
CA GLU A 764 -7.19 26.56 -4.42
C GLU A 764 -5.81 27.22 -4.19
N ALA A 765 -4.95 26.71 -3.29
CA ALA A 765 -3.62 27.28 -3.04
C ALA A 765 -2.66 27.06 -4.24
N PHE A 766 -2.96 26.09 -5.08
CA PHE A 766 -2.13 25.74 -6.24
C PHE A 766 -2.45 26.54 -7.51
N GLY A 767 -3.52 27.35 -7.50
CA GLY A 767 -3.87 28.27 -8.61
C GLY A 767 -3.48 29.73 -8.36
N ALA A 768 -3.30 30.15 -7.09
CA ALA A 768 -2.90 31.52 -6.76
C ALA A 768 -1.38 31.72 -6.83
N GLY A 769 -0.60 30.66 -6.53
CA GLY A 769 0.86 30.68 -6.70
C GLY A 769 1.32 30.73 -8.16
N SER A 770 0.45 30.42 -9.12
CA SER A 770 0.82 30.43 -10.55
C SER A 770 0.96 31.83 -11.13
N MET A 771 0.18 32.82 -10.66
CA MET A 771 0.35 34.21 -11.12
C MET A 771 1.51 34.93 -10.41
N GLN A 772 1.86 34.49 -9.20
CA GLN A 772 2.96 35.09 -8.45
C GLN A 772 4.30 34.45 -8.79
N GLY A 773 4.33 33.13 -9.05
CA GLY A 773 5.50 32.43 -9.58
C GLY A 773 5.78 32.69 -11.06
N GLN A 774 4.77 33.04 -11.87
CA GLN A 774 5.01 33.53 -13.24
C GLN A 774 5.64 34.93 -13.23
N ARG A 775 5.20 35.82 -12.33
CA ARG A 775 5.85 37.13 -12.16
C ARG A 775 7.27 37.02 -11.63
N LEU A 776 7.50 36.16 -10.65
CA LEU A 776 8.83 35.97 -10.08
C LEU A 776 9.78 35.25 -11.06
N ALA A 777 9.28 34.34 -11.91
CA ALA A 777 10.09 33.71 -12.95
C ALA A 777 10.34 34.64 -14.15
N GLU A 778 9.40 35.53 -14.50
CA GLU A 778 9.64 36.60 -15.46
C GLU A 778 10.65 37.63 -14.90
N GLU A 779 10.61 37.93 -13.59
CA GLU A 779 11.62 38.78 -12.92
C GLU A 779 12.98 38.08 -12.77
N GLU A 780 13.03 36.76 -12.50
CA GLU A 780 14.29 35.98 -12.45
C GLU A 780 14.88 35.73 -13.86
N GLU A 781 14.07 35.55 -14.91
CA GLU A 781 14.57 35.48 -16.29
C GLU A 781 15.10 36.84 -16.77
N GLU A 782 14.49 37.96 -16.37
CA GLU A 782 15.03 39.31 -16.64
C GLU A 782 16.35 39.55 -15.86
N GLU A 783 16.48 39.07 -14.62
CA GLU A 783 17.74 39.17 -13.86
C GLU A 783 18.85 38.25 -14.40
N GLU A 784 18.54 37.01 -14.83
CA GLU A 784 19.52 36.10 -15.47
C GLU A 784 19.96 36.61 -16.85
N GLU A 785 19.08 37.22 -17.65
CA GLU A 785 19.45 37.87 -18.92
C GLU A 785 20.33 39.12 -18.68
N GLU A 786 20.10 39.89 -17.62
CA GLU A 786 20.97 41.02 -17.24
C GLU A 786 22.34 40.53 -16.72
N GLU A 787 22.42 39.43 -15.95
CA GLU A 787 23.69 38.84 -15.50
C GLU A 787 24.49 38.21 -16.67
N GLU A 788 23.84 37.56 -17.64
CA GLU A 788 24.52 37.05 -18.85
C GLU A 788 25.03 38.18 -19.75
N GLU A 789 24.31 39.31 -19.87
CA GLU A 789 24.80 40.49 -20.58
C GLU A 789 26.00 41.15 -19.85
N GLU A 790 26.02 41.18 -18.51
CA GLU A 790 27.16 41.67 -17.72
C GLU A 790 28.39 40.74 -17.83
N GLU A 791 28.20 39.41 -17.83
CA GLU A 791 29.31 38.45 -18.02
C GLU A 791 29.87 38.51 -19.46
N GLU A 792 29.02 38.69 -20.49
CA GLU A 792 29.50 38.90 -21.87
C GLU A 792 30.27 40.23 -22.02
N GLU A 793 29.87 41.31 -21.33
CA GLU A 793 30.63 42.57 -21.30
C GLU A 793 31.98 42.42 -20.56
N GLU A 794 32.04 41.66 -19.46
CA GLU A 794 33.30 41.37 -18.75
C GLU A 794 34.24 40.47 -19.57
N GLU A 795 33.72 39.47 -20.29
CA GLU A 795 34.55 38.65 -21.21
C GLU A 795 35.06 39.47 -22.41
N GLU A 796 34.28 40.40 -22.96
CA GLU A 796 34.76 41.31 -24.01
C GLU A 796 35.83 42.29 -23.49
N GLU A 797 35.72 42.78 -22.25
CA GLU A 797 36.77 43.61 -21.63
C GLU A 797 38.05 42.80 -21.34
N GLU A 798 37.95 41.55 -20.89
CA GLU A 798 39.12 40.67 -20.70
C GLU A 798 39.79 40.31 -22.03
N GLU A 799 39.04 40.07 -23.11
CA GLU A 799 39.60 39.85 -24.45
C GLU A 799 40.29 41.11 -24.99
N GLU A 800 39.75 42.32 -24.75
CA GLU A 800 40.43 43.58 -25.12
C GLU A 800 41.72 43.81 -24.29
N GLU A 801 41.74 43.47 -23.00
CA GLU A 801 42.96 43.56 -22.18
C GLU A 801 44.02 42.52 -22.60
N GLU A 802 43.63 41.29 -22.96
CA GLU A 802 44.56 40.28 -23.51
C GLU A 802 45.12 40.70 -24.88
N GLU A 803 44.31 41.31 -25.76
CA GLU A 803 44.81 41.87 -27.03
C GLU A 803 45.78 43.05 -26.82
N GLU A 804 45.55 43.92 -25.83
CA GLU A 804 46.49 45.00 -25.48
C GLU A 804 47.80 44.45 -24.88
N GLU A 805 47.75 43.41 -24.04
CA GLU A 805 48.95 42.75 -23.50
C GLU A 805 49.75 42.03 -24.61
N GLU A 806 49.08 41.36 -25.56
CA GLU A 806 49.75 40.75 -26.72
C GLU A 806 50.39 41.81 -27.63
N GLU A 807 49.76 42.97 -27.84
CA GLU A 807 50.37 44.09 -28.59
C GLU A 807 51.58 44.69 -27.86
N GLU A 808 51.56 44.80 -26.52
CA GLU A 808 52.70 45.25 -25.73
C GLU A 808 53.86 44.23 -25.75
N GLU A 809 53.57 42.92 -25.67
CA GLU A 809 54.59 41.86 -25.82
C GLU A 809 55.20 41.84 -27.23
N GLU A 810 54.40 42.06 -28.30
CA GLU A 810 54.92 42.19 -29.67
C GLU A 810 55.78 43.46 -29.85
N GLU A 811 55.47 44.57 -29.17
CA GLU A 811 56.33 45.76 -29.16
C GLU A 811 57.64 45.52 -28.39
N GLU A 812 57.60 44.83 -27.24
CA GLU A 812 58.83 44.44 -26.52
C GLU A 812 59.71 43.49 -27.34
N GLU A 813 59.14 42.49 -28.01
CA GLU A 813 59.89 41.60 -28.91
C GLU A 813 60.50 42.37 -30.10
N ARG A 814 59.80 43.37 -30.68
CA ARG A 814 60.39 44.25 -31.71
C ARG A 814 61.56 45.09 -31.19
N VAL A 815 61.49 45.57 -29.95
CA VAL A 815 62.57 46.33 -29.33
C VAL A 815 63.79 45.43 -29.08
N ASP A 816 63.57 44.19 -28.65
CA ASP A 816 64.64 43.23 -28.37
C ASP A 816 65.30 42.68 -29.65
N ASP A 817 64.52 42.49 -30.73
CA ASP A 817 65.06 42.15 -32.06
C ASP A 817 65.88 43.30 -32.67
N SER A 818 65.54 44.55 -32.36
CA SER A 818 66.32 45.74 -32.75
C SER A 818 67.66 45.83 -31.98
N LEU A 819 67.69 45.39 -30.72
CA LEU A 819 68.89 45.30 -29.87
C LEU A 819 69.78 44.10 -30.29
N GLY A 820 69.17 42.97 -30.64
CA GLY A 820 69.84 41.78 -31.17
C GLY A 820 70.52 42.03 -32.52
N SER A 821 69.87 42.80 -33.41
CA SER A 821 70.46 43.20 -34.70
C SER A 821 71.54 44.29 -34.56
N CYS A 822 71.53 45.11 -33.51
CA CYS A 822 72.67 45.99 -33.15
C CYS A 822 73.88 45.22 -32.58
N LEU A 823 73.66 44.14 -31.82
CA LEU A 823 74.73 43.31 -31.26
C LEU A 823 75.42 42.43 -32.32
N LEU A 824 74.67 41.95 -33.31
CA LEU A 824 75.20 41.20 -34.47
C LEU A 824 76.02 42.07 -35.44
N PHE A 825 75.76 43.39 -35.50
CA PHE A 825 76.61 44.33 -36.22
C PHE A 825 77.97 44.59 -35.54
N SER A 826 78.08 44.43 -34.21
CA SER A 826 79.35 44.60 -33.49
C SER A 826 80.26 43.36 -33.55
N GLN A 827 79.68 42.15 -33.67
CA GLN A 827 80.46 40.91 -33.78
C GLN A 827 80.92 40.60 -35.21
N GLY A 828 80.25 41.15 -36.23
CA GLY A 828 80.69 41.07 -37.64
C GLY A 828 81.92 41.92 -37.99
N TRP A 829 82.27 42.92 -37.17
CA TRP A 829 83.37 43.85 -37.43
C TRP A 829 84.73 43.44 -36.82
N LEU A 830 84.78 42.51 -35.86
CA LEU A 830 86.06 42.01 -35.29
C LEU A 830 86.66 40.81 -36.03
N ALA A 831 85.91 40.13 -36.90
CA ALA A 831 86.38 38.99 -37.69
C ALA A 831 87.03 39.38 -39.04
N TYR A 832 87.08 40.69 -39.39
CA TYR A 832 87.62 41.19 -40.66
C TYR A 832 89.07 41.72 -40.60
N TYR A 833 89.81 41.56 -39.48
CA TYR A 833 91.17 42.13 -39.35
C TYR A 833 92.27 41.26 -38.72
N THR A 834 92.11 39.93 -38.61
CA THR A 834 93.19 39.07 -38.10
C THR A 834 93.35 37.74 -38.88
N THR A 835 93.63 37.84 -40.18
CA THR A 835 94.57 36.94 -40.90
C THR A 835 94.94 37.57 -42.24
N ALA A 836 95.66 38.69 -42.16
CA ALA A 836 96.64 39.13 -43.14
C ALA A 836 97.94 39.44 -42.38
N ALA A 837 98.61 38.37 -41.94
CA ALA A 837 100.02 38.28 -41.58
C ALA A 837 100.40 36.80 -41.47
#